data_AF-A0A5B2TLN9-F1
#
_entry.id   AF-A0A5B2TLN9-F1
#
_cell.length_a   1.000
_cell.length_b   1.000
_cell.length_c   1.000
_cell.angle_alpha   90.00
_cell.angle_beta   90.00
_cell.angle_gamma   90.00
#
_symmetry.space_group_name_H-M   'P 1'
#
loop_
_entity.id
_entity.type
_entity.pdbx_description
1 polymer ?
#
loop_
_entity_poly.entity_id
_entity_poly.type
_entity_poly.pdbx_seq_one_letter_code
_entity_poly.pdbx_strand_id
1 'polypeptide(L)'
;MSQESASAFHTQDHAEDPEALLRDADARRGEGRWAEAAGLYRRVVGLWPESWALMVQEGHCLKESGRVQEALARYRDAENLAPDDADLQLQIGHAHKLLGEWQNAALAYARAVSLDPGNADAWREASATAEWLVRQAPAQAPDDELPPLEGFPTPSPIALSPSDDRPEPAPRRDNAAVLQMVLDVTDLLDYFNNARTPTGIQRVQMGIVSRAMAEPSHPELELCFAAYDPADLAWHEVDSAGFNHLTYLATIGSDTEDPSWVMARDSLRQLAANSPGFAFRQDALLVNLGNSWGFPDYFRALRAVQHSHGVRYIPFIHDCVPLVVPEHCLLSMVQDYSRWFAAVGLHAHGILCNSENTMRDVRQHLNALLPDLDLPGHVIRLDADPRSVAVPSGDPGLAALRALRHGERFVLFVATIESRKDHLLVFQAWLQLLRRHGPLKVPRLVCVGKAGWHSEAALNLLHNAPELQRHVVLLSRISDQELGALYSRCLFTVYNSHYEGWGLPITEALAHGKVVLTAQHSALTEAGGEAAIYFTPQSQPDLQQKLEHLIFNDEARHEQEAVVREKGRPRSWSAVKNQTLTAVLDLARRPARPLAERRAIRFGQRYETRRFLRNRPDMAVALAESVRDGLCWHPAEEWGVWCRGGTATLRIPLPAAPEGSALRLYLELRAPPVAITLPVRCSSADGPALIYELPLEATTDRTFMLDLPPLGSASLLEIELENGNGVDLGALGLPDPRRLGVGLRGFMICRLDDHAARLDFLEQQGFYQATLP
;
A
#
# COMPACT_ATOMS: atom_id res chain seq x y z
N MET A 1 34.71 4.78 60.31
CA MET A 1 34.71 6.24 60.50
C MET A 1 36.14 6.70 60.34
N SER A 2 36.47 7.22 59.14
CA SER A 2 36.71 8.66 58.85
C SER A 2 38.17 9.01 59.13
N GLN A 3 38.93 9.72 58.32
CA GLN A 3 38.83 10.33 57.00
C GLN A 3 40.27 10.81 56.76
N GLU A 4 40.86 10.64 55.59
CA GLU A 4 41.81 11.65 55.10
C GLU A 4 41.89 11.65 53.57
N SER A 5 41.84 12.88 53.07
CA SER A 5 41.68 13.39 51.72
C SER A 5 42.77 12.99 50.72
N ALA A 6 42.36 12.59 49.52
CA ALA A 6 43.14 12.76 48.30
C ALA A 6 42.37 13.69 47.34
N SER A 7 43.01 14.82 47.03
CA SER A 7 42.57 15.85 46.10
C SER A 7 42.52 15.31 44.66
N ALA A 8 41.32 15.13 44.12
CA ALA A 8 41.10 14.93 42.69
C ALA A 8 40.71 16.27 42.03
N PHE A 9 41.42 16.62 40.96
CA PHE A 9 41.08 17.73 40.07
C PHE A 9 39.61 17.62 39.63
N HIS A 10 38.77 18.55 40.08
CA HIS A 10 37.47 18.81 39.47
C HIS A 10 37.69 19.64 38.19
N THR A 11 37.75 18.97 37.04
CA THR A 11 37.29 19.58 35.80
C THR A 11 35.77 19.62 35.88
N GLN A 12 35.21 20.82 36.02
CA GLN A 12 33.78 21.06 35.85
C GLN A 12 33.41 20.72 34.40
N ASP A 13 32.68 19.62 34.19
CA ASP A 13 31.98 19.35 32.94
C ASP A 13 30.87 20.38 32.79
N HIS A 14 31.18 21.48 32.10
CA HIS A 14 30.16 22.31 31.50
C HIS A 14 29.50 21.49 30.39
N ALA A 15 28.26 21.06 30.60
CA ALA A 15 27.45 20.50 29.51
C ALA A 15 27.45 21.50 28.35
N GLU A 16 27.94 21.08 27.19
CA GLU A 16 28.06 21.95 26.02
C GLU A 16 26.67 22.35 25.53
N ASP A 17 26.40 23.65 25.40
CA ASP A 17 25.14 24.15 24.82
C ASP A 17 25.13 23.89 23.30
N PRO A 18 24.28 22.97 22.79
CA PRO A 18 24.26 22.59 21.39
C PRO A 18 23.94 23.76 20.45
N GLU A 19 23.10 24.71 20.89
CA GLU A 19 22.71 25.87 20.09
C GLU A 19 23.82 26.91 20.00
N ALA A 20 24.62 27.07 21.06
CA ALA A 20 25.82 27.89 21.03
C ALA A 20 26.91 27.28 20.13
N LEU A 21 27.10 25.96 20.20
CA LEU A 21 28.02 25.23 19.33
C LEU A 21 27.62 25.31 17.86
N LEU A 22 26.32 25.16 17.55
CA LEU A 22 25.83 25.28 16.19
C LEU A 22 26.07 26.69 15.63
N ARG A 23 25.82 27.73 16.42
CA ARG A 23 26.11 29.12 16.01
C ARG A 23 27.60 29.36 15.75
N ASP A 24 28.50 28.81 16.56
CA ASP A 24 29.95 28.89 16.30
C ASP A 24 30.36 28.07 15.08
N ALA A 25 29.77 26.88 14.87
CA ALA A 25 29.99 26.07 13.68
C ALA A 25 29.61 26.82 12.39
N ASP A 26 28.42 27.45 12.39
CA ASP A 26 27.94 28.28 11.29
C ASP A 26 28.83 29.50 11.05
N ALA A 27 29.32 30.16 12.12
CA ALA A 27 30.24 31.29 12.01
C ALA A 27 31.58 30.87 11.38
N ARG A 28 32.20 29.78 11.84
CA ARG A 28 33.46 29.26 11.28
C ARG A 28 33.29 28.80 9.83
N ARG A 29 32.13 28.21 9.50
CA ARG A 29 31.76 27.87 8.12
C ARG A 29 31.69 29.14 7.25
N GLY A 30 31.05 30.20 7.74
CA GLY A 30 30.97 31.50 7.05
C GLY A 30 32.34 32.18 6.86
N GLU A 31 33.29 31.95 7.75
CA GLU A 31 34.68 32.42 7.64
C GLU A 31 35.57 31.56 6.73
N GLY A 32 35.06 30.44 6.21
CA GLY A 32 35.83 29.47 5.41
C GLY A 32 36.82 28.63 6.24
N ARG A 33 36.66 28.59 7.57
CA ARG A 33 37.48 27.77 8.49
C ARG A 33 36.91 26.35 8.57
N TRP A 34 36.94 25.64 7.43
CA TRP A 34 36.22 24.39 7.20
C TRP A 34 36.56 23.27 8.20
N ALA A 35 37.84 23.06 8.52
CA ALA A 35 38.25 22.01 9.45
C ALA A 35 37.76 22.24 10.89
N GLU A 36 37.70 23.51 11.32
CA GLU A 36 37.17 23.88 12.64
C GLU A 36 35.65 23.78 12.68
N ALA A 37 34.97 24.24 11.62
CA ALA A 37 33.53 24.10 11.47
C ALA A 37 33.10 22.62 11.51
N ALA A 38 33.80 21.75 10.77
CA ALA A 38 33.56 20.30 10.81
C ALA A 38 33.69 19.70 12.22
N GLY A 39 34.70 20.14 12.98
CA GLY A 39 34.89 19.72 14.38
C GLY A 39 33.76 20.15 15.30
N LEU A 40 33.20 21.36 15.09
CA LEU A 40 32.06 21.87 15.85
C LEU A 40 30.76 21.15 15.44
N TYR A 41 30.48 20.99 14.14
CA TYR A 41 29.32 20.21 13.68
C TYR A 41 29.36 18.78 14.21
N ARG A 42 30.53 18.13 14.26
CA ARG A 42 30.69 16.79 14.83
C ARG A 42 30.24 16.70 16.28
N ARG A 43 30.56 17.72 17.09
CA ARG A 43 30.11 17.80 18.49
C ARG A 43 28.60 18.01 18.57
N VAL A 44 28.05 18.87 17.72
CA VAL A 44 26.59 19.08 17.65
C VAL A 44 25.85 17.81 17.22
N VAL A 45 26.34 17.09 16.21
CA VAL A 45 25.78 15.79 15.76
C VAL A 45 25.86 14.75 16.87
N GLY A 46 26.93 14.74 17.68
CA GLY A 46 27.01 13.87 18.86
C GLY A 46 25.92 14.14 19.91
N LEU A 47 25.43 15.37 20.00
CA LEU A 47 24.33 15.77 20.89
C LEU A 47 22.96 15.57 20.23
N TRP A 48 22.88 15.65 18.90
CA TRP A 48 21.67 15.45 18.09
C TRP A 48 21.89 14.40 16.98
N PRO A 49 21.98 13.11 17.34
CA PRO A 49 22.38 12.05 16.41
C PRO A 49 21.35 11.75 15.31
N GLU A 50 20.12 12.24 15.43
CA GLU A 50 19.08 12.05 14.42
C GLU A 50 19.04 13.19 13.37
N SER A 51 19.89 14.22 13.52
CA SER A 51 19.91 15.37 12.61
C SER A 51 20.79 15.11 11.40
N TRP A 52 20.25 14.40 10.40
CA TRP A 52 20.96 14.13 9.14
C TRP A 52 21.37 15.41 8.41
N ALA A 53 20.58 16.49 8.49
CA ALA A 53 20.92 17.78 7.88
C ALA A 53 22.23 18.36 8.46
N LEU A 54 22.48 18.20 9.77
CA LEU A 54 23.73 18.62 10.40
C LEU A 54 24.89 17.69 10.07
N MET A 55 24.64 16.40 9.86
CA MET A 55 25.63 15.47 9.31
C MET A 55 26.06 15.88 7.91
N VAL A 56 25.12 16.32 7.06
CA VAL A 56 25.43 16.84 5.73
C VAL A 56 26.26 18.12 5.82
N GLN A 57 25.97 19.03 6.76
CA GLN A 57 26.81 20.23 6.97
C GLN A 57 28.23 19.89 7.45
N GLU A 58 28.39 18.88 8.34
CA GLU A 58 29.71 18.36 8.68
C GLU A 58 30.41 17.79 7.45
N GLY A 59 29.71 16.98 6.66
CA GLY A 59 30.23 16.40 5.41
C GLY A 59 30.71 17.46 4.44
N HIS A 60 29.94 18.55 4.25
CA HIS A 60 30.37 19.69 3.42
C HIS A 60 31.66 20.31 3.94
N CYS A 61 31.74 20.60 5.24
CA CYS A 61 32.95 21.18 5.83
C CYS A 61 34.16 20.24 5.72
N LEU A 62 33.95 18.93 5.87
CA LEU A 62 35.01 17.93 5.66
C LEU A 62 35.49 17.92 4.22
N LYS A 63 34.58 17.94 3.24
CA LYS A 63 34.88 17.99 1.81
C LYS A 63 35.70 19.23 1.45
N GLU A 64 35.26 20.42 1.89
CA GLU A 64 35.96 21.69 1.64
C GLU A 64 37.31 21.79 2.37
N SER A 65 37.49 21.05 3.47
CA SER A 65 38.80 20.92 4.15
C SER A 65 39.74 19.90 3.49
N GLY A 66 39.33 19.24 2.40
CA GLY A 66 40.10 18.22 1.69
C GLY A 66 40.02 16.81 2.28
N ARG A 67 39.20 16.59 3.32
CA ARG A 67 39.01 15.30 4.00
C ARG A 67 37.86 14.51 3.37
N VAL A 68 37.99 14.23 2.08
CA VAL A 68 36.88 13.73 1.22
C VAL A 68 36.36 12.35 1.66
N GLN A 69 37.23 11.43 2.08
CA GLN A 69 36.81 10.11 2.58
C GLN A 69 35.96 10.21 3.85
N GLU A 70 36.29 11.14 4.76
CA GLU A 70 35.49 11.37 5.96
C GLU A 70 34.17 12.06 5.64
N ALA A 71 34.17 12.95 4.65
CA ALA A 71 32.94 13.55 4.13
C ALA A 71 32.00 12.47 3.57
N LEU A 72 32.52 11.56 2.75
CA LEU A 72 31.77 10.44 2.19
C LEU A 72 31.17 9.55 3.28
N ALA A 73 31.97 9.15 4.28
CA ALA A 73 31.48 8.38 5.41
C ALA A 73 30.31 9.09 6.12
N ARG A 74 30.45 10.40 6.33
CA ARG A 74 29.38 11.17 6.99
C ARG A 74 28.13 11.38 6.13
N TYR A 75 28.29 11.49 4.80
CA TYR A 75 27.14 11.49 3.89
C TYR A 75 26.42 10.15 3.90
N ARG A 76 27.14 9.02 4.02
CA ARG A 76 26.53 7.69 4.16
C ARG A 76 25.81 7.52 5.51
N ASP A 77 26.34 8.08 6.59
CA ASP A 77 25.61 8.14 7.87
C ASP A 77 24.30 8.93 7.73
N ALA A 78 24.33 10.07 7.04
CA ALA A 78 23.14 10.86 6.75
C ALA A 78 22.15 10.11 5.83
N GLU A 79 22.65 9.33 4.87
CA GLU A 79 21.84 8.53 3.93
C GLU A 79 21.05 7.45 4.65
N ASN A 80 21.58 6.86 5.71
CA ASN A 80 20.84 5.90 6.53
C ASN A 80 19.60 6.51 7.20
N LEU A 81 19.61 7.82 7.46
CA LEU A 81 18.51 8.55 8.07
C LEU A 81 17.60 9.23 7.03
N ALA A 82 18.14 9.57 5.86
CA ALA A 82 17.42 10.21 4.75
C ALA A 82 17.81 9.59 3.39
N PRO A 83 17.39 8.33 3.12
CA PRO A 83 17.82 7.59 1.93
C PRO A 83 17.23 8.13 0.61
N ASP A 84 16.18 8.95 0.70
CA ASP A 84 15.45 9.50 -0.45
C ASP A 84 15.78 10.98 -0.73
N ASP A 85 16.81 11.54 -0.09
CA ASP A 85 17.27 12.92 -0.34
C ASP A 85 18.18 12.98 -1.60
N ALA A 86 17.67 13.61 -2.66
CA ALA A 86 18.37 13.71 -3.94
C ALA A 86 19.65 14.55 -3.87
N ASP A 87 19.66 15.62 -3.07
CA ASP A 87 20.82 16.50 -2.91
C ASP A 87 21.94 15.79 -2.15
N LEU A 88 21.62 14.95 -1.17
CA LEU A 88 22.57 14.10 -0.46
C LEU A 88 23.24 13.11 -1.42
N GLN A 89 22.48 12.47 -2.30
CA GLN A 89 23.03 11.59 -3.35
C GLN A 89 23.94 12.34 -4.32
N LEU A 90 23.58 13.58 -4.67
CA LEU A 90 24.43 14.46 -5.46
C LEU A 90 25.75 14.75 -4.72
N GLN A 91 25.73 14.99 -3.40
CA GLN A 91 26.96 15.19 -2.61
C GLN A 91 27.81 13.92 -2.48
N ILE A 92 27.19 12.74 -2.33
CA ILE A 92 27.88 11.45 -2.35
C ILE A 92 28.58 11.25 -3.70
N GLY A 93 27.91 11.59 -4.81
CA GLY A 93 28.51 11.55 -6.14
C GLY A 93 29.71 12.48 -6.28
N HIS A 94 29.60 13.72 -5.79
CA HIS A 94 30.72 14.66 -5.77
C HIS A 94 31.90 14.16 -4.95
N ALA A 95 31.65 13.53 -3.79
CA ALA A 95 32.70 12.95 -2.97
C ALA A 95 33.41 11.81 -3.72
N HIS A 96 32.68 10.86 -4.30
CA HIS A 96 33.27 9.79 -5.11
C HIS A 96 34.06 10.32 -6.32
N LYS A 97 33.56 11.38 -6.98
CA LYS A 97 34.25 12.03 -8.10
C LYS A 97 35.59 12.65 -7.67
N LEU A 98 35.63 13.31 -6.52
CA LEU A 98 36.87 13.87 -5.94
C LEU A 98 37.88 12.78 -5.53
N LEU A 99 37.39 11.58 -5.18
CA LEU A 99 38.21 10.40 -4.88
C LEU A 99 38.72 9.67 -6.13
N GLY A 100 38.27 10.05 -7.32
CA GLY A 100 38.56 9.35 -8.57
C GLY A 100 37.78 8.04 -8.73
N GLU A 101 36.73 7.83 -7.94
CA GLU A 101 35.85 6.67 -8.01
C GLU A 101 34.68 6.92 -8.97
N TRP A 102 35.01 7.12 -10.24
CA TRP A 102 34.09 7.61 -11.27
C TRP A 102 32.84 6.73 -11.48
N GLN A 103 32.96 5.43 -11.26
CA GLN A 103 31.83 4.49 -11.33
C GLN A 103 30.85 4.69 -10.17
N ASN A 104 31.36 4.82 -8.94
CA ASN A 104 30.53 5.11 -7.76
C ASN A 104 29.90 6.50 -7.84
N ALA A 105 30.61 7.48 -8.41
CA ALA A 105 30.07 8.81 -8.69
C ALA A 105 28.89 8.74 -9.66
N ALA A 106 29.01 7.97 -10.75
CA ALA A 106 27.93 7.78 -11.72
C ALA A 106 26.68 7.15 -11.10
N LEU A 107 26.85 6.14 -10.24
CA LEU A 107 25.74 5.50 -9.53
C LEU A 107 25.01 6.49 -8.60
N ALA A 108 25.77 7.30 -7.85
CA ALA A 108 25.20 8.29 -6.95
C ALA A 108 24.48 9.43 -7.70
N TYR A 109 25.01 9.90 -8.84
CA TYR A 109 24.31 10.87 -9.68
C TYR A 109 23.06 10.29 -10.34
N ALA A 110 23.11 9.04 -10.81
CA ALA A 110 21.93 8.36 -11.35
C ALA A 110 20.85 8.19 -10.26
N ARG A 111 21.24 7.88 -9.02
CA ARG A 111 20.33 7.84 -7.88
C ARG A 111 19.74 9.23 -7.59
N ALA A 112 20.55 10.29 -7.58
CA ALA A 112 20.06 11.67 -7.42
C ALA A 112 19.02 12.04 -8.49
N VAL A 113 19.27 11.71 -9.77
CA VAL A 113 18.33 11.91 -10.87
C VAL A 113 17.04 11.08 -10.69
N SER A 114 17.15 9.87 -10.15
CA SER A 114 15.97 9.02 -9.91
C SER A 114 15.09 9.54 -8.76
N LEU A 115 15.70 10.19 -7.76
CA LEU A 115 15.02 10.75 -6.60
C LEU A 115 14.39 12.10 -6.93
N ASP A 116 15.07 12.95 -7.69
CA ASP A 116 14.53 14.20 -8.25
C ASP A 116 14.86 14.34 -9.75
N PRO A 117 13.97 13.88 -10.64
CA PRO A 117 14.16 14.03 -12.08
C PRO A 117 14.19 15.48 -12.57
N GLY A 118 13.76 16.45 -11.75
CA GLY A 118 13.83 17.88 -12.05
C GLY A 118 15.18 18.52 -11.71
N ASN A 119 16.07 17.81 -11.02
CA ASN A 119 17.37 18.33 -10.60
C ASN A 119 18.34 18.44 -11.78
N ALA A 120 18.42 19.63 -12.38
CA ALA A 120 19.26 19.89 -13.54
C ALA A 120 20.76 19.67 -13.28
N ASP A 121 21.22 19.87 -12.04
CA ASP A 121 22.62 19.67 -11.68
C ASP A 121 22.96 18.19 -11.56
N ALA A 122 22.05 17.37 -11.03
CA ALA A 122 22.18 15.91 -11.05
C ALA A 122 22.25 15.34 -12.47
N TRP A 123 21.39 15.82 -13.38
CA TRP A 123 21.46 15.44 -14.80
C TRP A 123 22.78 15.83 -15.45
N ARG A 124 23.26 17.04 -15.20
CA ARG A 124 24.52 17.54 -15.76
C ARG A 124 25.71 16.69 -15.30
N GLU A 125 25.78 16.39 -14.00
CA GLU A 125 26.86 15.58 -13.42
C GLU A 125 26.78 14.11 -13.85
N ALA A 126 25.58 13.55 -13.96
CA ALA A 126 25.36 12.22 -14.51
C ALA A 126 25.84 12.11 -15.96
N SER A 127 25.45 13.06 -16.83
CA SER A 127 25.89 13.09 -18.22
C SER A 127 27.40 13.29 -18.36
N ALA A 128 27.98 14.24 -17.62
CA ALA A 128 29.42 14.50 -17.67
C ALA A 128 30.26 13.29 -17.21
N THR A 129 29.80 12.60 -16.17
CA THR A 129 30.48 11.41 -15.64
C THR A 129 30.34 10.22 -16.59
N ALA A 130 29.16 10.03 -17.20
CA ALA A 130 28.94 9.02 -18.23
C ALA A 130 29.83 9.26 -19.45
N GLU A 131 29.91 10.49 -19.97
CA GLU A 131 30.81 10.82 -21.07
C GLU A 131 32.30 10.61 -20.72
N TRP A 132 32.70 10.90 -19.47
CA TRP A 132 34.06 10.65 -19.01
C TRP A 132 34.37 9.15 -19.00
N LEU A 133 33.46 8.32 -18.48
CA LEU A 133 33.60 6.86 -18.47
C LEU A 133 33.68 6.30 -19.90
N VAL A 134 32.87 6.80 -20.83
CA VAL A 134 32.92 6.43 -22.25
C VAL A 134 34.26 6.83 -22.90
N ARG A 135 34.80 8.01 -22.58
CA ARG A 135 36.10 8.48 -23.12
C ARG A 135 37.31 7.72 -22.57
N GLN A 136 37.20 7.19 -21.36
CA GLN A 136 38.28 6.43 -20.70
C GLN A 136 38.19 4.93 -20.97
N ALA A 137 37.10 4.47 -21.60
CA ALA A 137 37.03 3.12 -22.13
C ALA A 137 38.17 2.94 -23.14
N PRO A 138 38.97 1.86 -23.05
CA PRO A 138 40.11 1.66 -23.93
C PRO A 138 39.69 1.73 -25.40
N ALA A 139 40.50 2.41 -26.21
CA ALA A 139 40.33 2.47 -27.65
C ALA A 139 40.21 1.05 -28.22
N GLN A 140 39.14 0.85 -28.99
CA GLN A 140 38.78 -0.40 -29.66
C GLN A 140 40.01 -1.14 -30.20
N ALA A 141 40.10 -2.43 -29.88
CA ALA A 141 40.85 -3.39 -30.70
C ALA A 141 40.30 -3.32 -32.14
N PRO A 142 41.15 -3.50 -33.17
CA PRO A 142 40.76 -3.29 -34.56
C PRO A 142 39.72 -4.34 -34.98
N ASP A 143 38.59 -3.91 -35.54
CA ASP A 143 37.63 -4.69 -36.34
C ASP A 143 37.58 -6.21 -36.08
N ASP A 144 37.42 -6.61 -34.82
CA ASP A 144 36.81 -7.89 -34.54
C ASP A 144 35.30 -7.64 -34.58
N GLU A 145 34.64 -8.46 -35.40
CA GLU A 145 33.20 -8.56 -35.53
C GLU A 145 32.49 -8.20 -34.21
N LEU A 146 31.39 -7.43 -34.29
CA LEU A 146 30.35 -7.51 -33.25
C LEU A 146 30.32 -8.98 -32.80
N PRO A 147 30.52 -9.30 -31.50
CA PRO A 147 30.45 -10.69 -31.09
C PRO A 147 29.15 -11.19 -31.73
N PRO A 148 29.18 -12.26 -32.53
CA PRO A 148 27.97 -12.75 -33.15
C PRO A 148 26.96 -12.79 -32.01
N LEU A 149 25.75 -12.28 -32.23
CA LEU A 149 24.63 -12.58 -31.34
C LEU A 149 24.75 -14.09 -31.12
N GLU A 150 25.32 -14.53 -30.00
CA GLU A 150 25.41 -15.93 -29.67
C GLU A 150 23.95 -16.29 -29.63
N GLY A 151 23.50 -17.03 -30.64
CA GLY A 151 22.09 -17.35 -30.77
C GLY A 151 21.67 -17.90 -29.42
N PHE A 152 20.60 -17.35 -28.84
CA PHE A 152 20.20 -17.80 -27.51
C PHE A 152 20.09 -19.33 -27.55
N PRO A 153 20.58 -20.03 -26.51
CA PRO A 153 20.56 -21.47 -26.50
C PRO A 153 19.14 -21.97 -26.75
N THR A 154 18.98 -22.76 -27.82
CA THR A 154 17.76 -23.48 -28.19
C THR A 154 17.93 -24.96 -27.84
N PRO A 155 17.73 -25.35 -26.57
CA PRO A 155 17.84 -26.75 -26.17
C PRO A 155 16.73 -27.56 -26.83
N SER A 156 17.07 -28.76 -27.30
CA SER A 156 16.09 -29.74 -27.76
C SER A 156 15.41 -30.40 -26.55
N PRO A 157 14.11 -30.67 -26.61
CA PRO A 157 13.43 -31.38 -25.53
C PRO A 157 13.94 -32.82 -25.42
N ILE A 158 14.06 -33.33 -24.20
CA ILE A 158 14.39 -34.73 -23.91
C ILE A 158 13.09 -35.55 -24.02
N ALA A 159 13.11 -36.58 -24.87
CA ALA A 159 11.96 -37.47 -25.03
C ALA A 159 11.78 -38.35 -23.79
N LEU A 160 10.57 -38.36 -23.23
CA LEU A 160 10.17 -39.27 -22.16
C LEU A 160 9.11 -40.26 -22.63
N SER A 161 9.21 -41.47 -22.10
CA SER A 161 8.14 -42.46 -22.08
C SER A 161 7.02 -41.97 -21.16
N PRO A 162 5.74 -42.23 -21.48
CA PRO A 162 4.62 -41.73 -20.69
C PRO A 162 4.52 -42.47 -19.36
N SER A 163 4.88 -41.81 -18.26
CA SER A 163 4.43 -42.18 -16.92
C SER A 163 4.48 -40.96 -16.00
N ASP A 164 3.32 -40.39 -15.69
CA ASP A 164 2.89 -40.20 -14.31
C ASP A 164 1.43 -39.73 -14.29
N ASP A 165 0.62 -40.45 -13.51
CA ASP A 165 -0.78 -40.16 -13.24
C ASP A 165 -0.90 -38.82 -12.52
N ARG A 166 -1.65 -37.89 -13.11
CA ARG A 166 -2.14 -36.70 -12.37
C ARG A 166 -3.42 -37.09 -11.63
N PRO A 167 -3.63 -36.64 -10.39
CA PRO A 167 -4.93 -36.75 -9.76
C PRO A 167 -5.96 -35.95 -10.56
N GLU A 168 -7.01 -36.61 -11.02
CA GLU A 168 -8.15 -35.97 -11.68
C GLU A 168 -8.78 -34.92 -10.75
N PRO A 169 -9.24 -33.77 -11.29
CA PRO A 169 -10.01 -32.82 -10.51
C PRO A 169 -11.26 -33.50 -9.96
N ALA A 170 -11.48 -33.35 -8.65
CA ALA A 170 -12.60 -33.99 -7.97
C ALA A 170 -13.93 -33.69 -8.69
N PRO A 171 -14.80 -34.70 -8.88
CA PRO A 171 -16.06 -34.49 -9.58
C PRO A 171 -16.92 -33.47 -8.84
N ARG A 172 -17.44 -32.50 -9.59
CA ARG A 172 -18.49 -31.58 -9.11
C ARG A 172 -19.67 -32.40 -8.61
N ARG A 173 -19.86 -32.43 -7.30
CA ARG A 173 -21.06 -33.01 -6.69
C ARG A 173 -22.14 -31.94 -6.65
N ASP A 174 -23.11 -32.09 -7.54
CA ASP A 174 -24.43 -31.50 -7.38
C ASP A 174 -25.07 -32.09 -6.11
N ASN A 175 -25.04 -31.32 -5.04
CA ASN A 175 -26.04 -31.39 -3.99
C ASN A 175 -26.20 -29.97 -3.45
N ALA A 176 -27.44 -29.55 -3.22
CA ALA A 176 -27.80 -28.24 -2.70
C ALA A 176 -27.23 -28.05 -1.27
N ALA A 177 -25.95 -27.76 -1.19
CA ALA A 177 -25.21 -27.53 0.03
C ALA A 177 -25.20 -26.04 0.35
N VAL A 178 -25.32 -25.73 1.64
CA VAL A 178 -25.14 -24.39 2.20
C VAL A 178 -23.81 -23.81 1.69
N LEU A 179 -23.86 -22.61 1.12
CA LEU A 179 -22.69 -21.95 0.55
C LEU A 179 -21.81 -21.37 1.66
N GLN A 180 -20.51 -21.69 1.64
CA GLN A 180 -19.55 -21.11 2.59
C GLN A 180 -19.19 -19.69 2.15
N MET A 181 -19.46 -18.72 3.03
CA MET A 181 -19.02 -17.34 2.87
C MET A 181 -18.02 -16.99 3.97
N VAL A 182 -16.78 -16.72 3.57
CA VAL A 182 -15.69 -16.35 4.43
C VAL A 182 -15.55 -14.83 4.42
N LEU A 183 -15.79 -14.18 5.56
CA LEU A 183 -15.52 -12.76 5.75
C LEU A 183 -14.06 -12.60 6.19
N ASP A 184 -13.25 -11.99 5.34
CA ASP A 184 -11.85 -11.69 5.60
C ASP A 184 -11.74 -10.41 6.43
N VAL A 185 -11.15 -10.55 7.62
CA VAL A 185 -10.95 -9.48 8.63
C VAL A 185 -9.49 -9.13 8.85
N THR A 186 -8.62 -9.48 7.91
CA THR A 186 -7.16 -9.31 7.99
C THR A 186 -6.79 -7.85 8.29
N ASP A 187 -7.36 -6.91 7.55
CA ASP A 187 -7.10 -5.48 7.71
C ASP A 187 -7.43 -4.96 9.10
N LEU A 188 -8.55 -5.39 9.69
CA LEU A 188 -8.92 -4.98 11.04
C LEU A 188 -7.93 -5.51 12.08
N LEU A 189 -7.59 -6.80 12.02
CA LEU A 189 -6.69 -7.41 13.00
C LEU A 189 -5.27 -6.86 12.87
N ASP A 190 -4.78 -6.64 11.64
CA ASP A 190 -3.50 -6.01 11.41
C ASP A 190 -3.46 -4.56 11.93
N TYR A 191 -4.52 -3.78 11.65
CA TYR A 191 -4.63 -2.42 12.18
C TYR A 191 -4.58 -2.37 13.71
N PHE A 192 -5.23 -3.32 14.38
CA PHE A 192 -5.24 -3.43 15.83
C PHE A 192 -3.87 -3.78 16.46
N ASN A 193 -2.88 -4.20 15.66
CA ASN A 193 -1.50 -4.34 16.14
C ASN A 193 -0.91 -3.00 16.59
N ASN A 194 -1.27 -1.91 15.92
CA ASN A 194 -0.64 -0.60 16.09
C ASN A 194 -1.59 0.50 16.61
N ALA A 195 -2.91 0.24 16.61
CA ALA A 195 -3.89 1.23 17.02
C ALA A 195 -5.13 0.59 17.64
N ARG A 196 -5.67 1.21 18.70
CA ARG A 196 -6.94 0.78 19.31
C ARG A 196 -8.17 1.47 18.72
N THR A 197 -8.00 2.69 18.19
CA THR A 197 -9.09 3.50 17.65
C THR A 197 -9.25 3.26 16.13
N PRO A 198 -10.33 2.61 15.67
CA PRO A 198 -10.50 2.22 14.28
C PRO A 198 -10.75 3.43 13.36
N THR A 199 -10.21 3.38 12.14
CA THR A 199 -10.58 4.35 11.08
C THR A 199 -11.88 3.92 10.38
N GLY A 200 -12.26 4.62 9.31
CA GLY A 200 -13.51 4.35 8.60
C GLY A 200 -13.64 2.91 8.08
N ILE A 201 -12.60 2.37 7.43
CA ILE A 201 -12.63 1.00 6.87
C ILE A 201 -12.75 -0.06 7.98
N GLN A 202 -12.01 0.12 9.08
CA GLN A 202 -12.09 -0.77 10.24
C GLN A 202 -13.47 -0.71 10.93
N ARG A 203 -14.07 0.48 11.03
CA ARG A 203 -15.43 0.64 11.56
C ARG A 203 -16.48 -0.10 10.73
N VAL A 204 -16.34 -0.11 9.40
CA VAL A 204 -17.22 -0.90 8.52
C VAL A 204 -17.07 -2.39 8.77
N GLN A 205 -15.84 -2.88 8.88
CA GLN A 205 -15.58 -4.28 9.21
C GLN A 205 -16.20 -4.66 10.56
N MET A 206 -15.96 -3.87 11.61
CA MET A 206 -16.57 -4.09 12.93
C MET A 206 -18.09 -4.11 12.84
N GLY A 207 -18.68 -3.12 12.15
CA GLY A 207 -20.12 -3.01 11.99
C GLY A 207 -20.77 -4.21 11.30
N ILE A 208 -20.17 -4.72 10.23
CA ILE A 208 -20.69 -5.87 9.48
C ILE A 208 -20.40 -7.18 10.23
N VAL A 209 -19.16 -7.40 10.64
CA VAL A 209 -18.68 -8.69 11.19
C VAL A 209 -19.28 -8.97 12.55
N SER A 210 -19.32 -8.01 13.47
CA SER A 210 -19.93 -8.23 14.79
C SER A 210 -21.42 -8.56 14.68
N ARG A 211 -22.13 -8.01 13.69
CA ARG A 211 -23.54 -8.36 13.41
C ARG A 211 -23.68 -9.71 12.72
N ALA A 212 -22.75 -10.06 11.85
CA ALA A 212 -22.69 -11.37 11.20
C ALA A 212 -22.42 -12.51 12.21
N MET A 213 -21.61 -12.26 13.25
CA MET A 213 -21.35 -13.22 14.33
C MET A 213 -22.51 -13.34 15.32
N ALA A 214 -23.22 -12.25 15.60
CA ALA A 214 -24.24 -12.19 16.65
C ALA A 214 -25.66 -12.52 16.17
N GLU A 215 -25.96 -12.34 14.88
CA GLU A 215 -27.31 -12.47 14.33
C GLU A 215 -27.38 -13.64 13.34
N PRO A 216 -28.54 -14.31 13.20
CA PRO A 216 -28.72 -15.36 12.20
C PRO A 216 -28.38 -14.88 10.78
N SER A 217 -27.72 -15.75 10.01
CA SER A 217 -27.45 -15.56 8.59
C SER A 217 -28.62 -16.01 7.71
N HIS A 218 -28.48 -15.80 6.40
CA HIS A 218 -29.39 -16.38 5.41
C HIS A 218 -29.31 -17.93 5.49
N PRO A 219 -30.42 -18.68 5.36
CA PRO A 219 -30.42 -20.14 5.48
C PRO A 219 -29.55 -20.86 4.44
N GLU A 220 -29.23 -20.20 3.33
CA GLU A 220 -28.33 -20.71 2.28
C GLU A 220 -26.85 -20.41 2.56
N LEU A 221 -26.51 -19.73 3.67
CA LEU A 221 -25.16 -19.28 3.99
C LEU A 221 -24.65 -19.85 5.30
N GLU A 222 -23.44 -20.41 5.23
CA GLU A 222 -22.59 -20.64 6.38
C GLU A 222 -21.56 -19.52 6.42
N LEU A 223 -21.60 -18.71 7.48
CA LEU A 223 -20.65 -17.62 7.67
C LEU A 223 -19.43 -18.13 8.42
N CYS A 224 -18.25 -17.86 7.86
CA CYS A 224 -16.97 -18.10 8.49
C CYS A 224 -16.17 -16.81 8.53
N PHE A 225 -15.20 -16.72 9.44
CA PHE A 225 -14.39 -15.53 9.64
C PHE A 225 -12.93 -15.94 9.62
N ALA A 226 -12.12 -15.26 8.81
CA ALA A 226 -10.73 -15.64 8.65
C ALA A 226 -9.83 -14.41 8.49
N ALA A 227 -8.56 -14.57 8.82
CA ALA A 227 -7.52 -13.58 8.61
C ALA A 227 -6.34 -14.21 7.87
N TYR A 228 -5.81 -13.50 6.90
CA TYR A 228 -4.66 -13.88 6.10
C TYR A 228 -3.36 -13.69 6.88
N ASP A 229 -2.49 -14.69 6.86
CA ASP A 229 -1.13 -14.60 7.38
C ASP A 229 -0.12 -14.62 6.21
N PRO A 230 0.65 -13.53 5.99
CA PRO A 230 1.67 -13.50 4.96
C PRO A 230 2.86 -14.44 5.24
N ALA A 231 3.01 -14.97 6.46
CA ALA A 231 4.12 -15.85 6.83
C ALA A 231 4.03 -17.22 6.15
N ASP A 232 2.82 -17.79 6.04
CA ASP A 232 2.56 -19.08 5.40
C ASP A 232 1.67 -18.99 4.15
N LEU A 233 1.20 -17.78 3.82
CA LEU A 233 0.34 -17.50 2.66
C LEU A 233 -1.01 -18.21 2.75
N ALA A 234 -1.55 -18.35 3.97
CA ALA A 234 -2.85 -18.96 4.22
C ALA A 234 -3.78 -18.01 4.98
N TRP A 235 -5.08 -18.33 4.98
CA TRP A 235 -6.03 -17.75 5.91
C TRP A 235 -6.14 -18.64 7.13
N HIS A 236 -6.42 -18.08 8.30
CA HIS A 236 -6.67 -18.82 9.54
C HIS A 236 -8.00 -18.39 10.14
N GLU A 237 -8.69 -19.34 10.78
CA GLU A 237 -9.97 -19.08 11.41
C GLU A 237 -9.83 -18.05 12.55
N VAL A 238 -10.79 -17.13 12.62
CA VAL A 238 -10.85 -16.10 13.65
C VAL A 238 -11.95 -16.44 14.65
N ASP A 239 -11.55 -16.60 15.91
CA ASP A 239 -12.49 -16.87 17.00
C ASP A 239 -13.49 -15.72 17.20
N SER A 240 -14.77 -16.06 17.18
CA SER A 240 -15.85 -15.08 17.27
C SER A 240 -15.96 -14.45 18.66
N ALA A 241 -15.64 -15.19 19.72
CA ALA A 241 -15.71 -14.65 21.08
C ALA A 241 -14.60 -13.61 21.32
N GLY A 242 -13.36 -13.95 20.96
CA GLY A 242 -12.20 -13.07 21.02
C GLY A 242 -12.37 -11.83 20.13
N PHE A 243 -12.88 -11.99 18.90
CA PHE A 243 -13.17 -10.87 18.02
C PHE A 243 -14.21 -9.90 18.62
N ASN A 244 -15.33 -10.41 19.13
CA ASN A 244 -16.37 -9.58 19.74
C ASN A 244 -15.87 -8.89 21.02
N HIS A 245 -15.03 -9.56 21.80
CA HIS A 245 -14.40 -8.95 22.97
C HIS A 245 -13.44 -7.80 22.58
N LEU A 246 -12.57 -8.04 21.59
CA LEU A 246 -11.62 -7.04 21.11
C LEU A 246 -12.32 -5.81 20.53
N THR A 247 -13.34 -6.03 19.69
CA THR A 247 -14.15 -4.94 19.12
C THR A 247 -14.91 -4.16 20.19
N TYR A 248 -15.43 -4.81 21.23
CA TYR A 248 -16.01 -4.11 22.38
C TYR A 248 -14.97 -3.22 23.09
N LEU A 249 -13.78 -3.74 23.40
CA LEU A 249 -12.72 -2.96 24.04
C LEU A 249 -12.28 -1.75 23.21
N ALA A 250 -12.30 -1.84 21.87
CA ALA A 250 -12.02 -0.72 20.97
C ALA A 250 -13.07 0.41 21.07
N THR A 251 -14.33 0.09 21.40
CA THR A 251 -15.39 1.11 21.50
C THR A 251 -15.35 1.90 22.81
N ILE A 252 -14.89 1.28 23.90
CA ILE A 252 -14.91 1.88 25.25
C ILE A 252 -13.60 2.53 25.67
N GLY A 253 -12.53 2.40 24.87
CA GLY A 253 -11.22 2.96 25.22
C GLY A 253 -10.31 3.15 24.02
N SER A 254 -9.22 3.89 24.24
CA SER A 254 -8.31 4.33 23.18
C SER A 254 -6.84 4.08 23.48
N ASP A 255 -6.51 3.63 24.69
CA ASP A 255 -5.14 3.32 25.12
C ASP A 255 -4.67 1.97 24.56
N THR A 256 -3.55 1.98 23.81
CA THR A 256 -2.94 0.79 23.21
C THR A 256 -2.16 -0.04 24.21
N GLU A 257 -1.81 0.52 25.37
CA GLU A 257 -1.04 -0.14 26.42
C GLU A 257 -1.94 -0.70 27.55
N ASP A 258 -3.25 -0.53 27.43
CA ASP A 258 -4.22 -1.10 28.36
C ASP A 258 -4.03 -2.63 28.44
N PRO A 259 -3.77 -3.20 29.63
CA PRO A 259 -3.48 -4.62 29.76
C PRO A 259 -4.61 -5.53 29.24
N SER A 260 -5.86 -5.11 29.36
CA SER A 260 -7.02 -5.87 28.85
C SER A 260 -7.05 -5.88 27.31
N TRP A 261 -6.70 -4.76 26.69
CA TRP A 261 -6.58 -4.63 25.24
C TRP A 261 -5.43 -5.48 24.69
N VAL A 262 -4.24 -5.33 25.25
CA VAL A 262 -3.03 -6.06 24.82
C VAL A 262 -3.27 -7.56 24.95
N MET A 263 -3.79 -8.02 26.10
CA MET A 263 -4.08 -9.42 26.32
C MET A 263 -5.12 -9.97 25.33
N ALA A 264 -6.22 -9.25 25.08
CA ALA A 264 -7.25 -9.69 24.14
C ALA A 264 -6.73 -9.76 22.70
N ARG A 265 -5.98 -8.74 22.26
CA ARG A 265 -5.36 -8.67 20.93
C ARG A 265 -4.39 -9.81 20.72
N ASP A 266 -3.44 -9.98 21.64
CA ASP A 266 -2.37 -10.97 21.52
C ASP A 266 -2.93 -12.40 21.62
N SER A 267 -3.93 -12.62 22.48
CA SER A 267 -4.62 -13.92 22.55
C SER A 267 -5.30 -14.28 21.24
N LEU A 268 -6.07 -13.36 20.65
CA LEU A 268 -6.77 -13.61 19.37
C LEU A 268 -5.77 -13.89 18.24
N ARG A 269 -4.69 -13.10 18.18
CA ARG A 269 -3.62 -13.29 17.19
C ARG A 269 -2.93 -14.65 17.36
N GLN A 270 -2.58 -15.00 18.59
CA GLN A 270 -1.93 -16.27 18.89
C GLN A 270 -2.84 -17.46 18.55
N LEU A 271 -4.15 -17.34 18.79
CA LEU A 271 -5.12 -18.36 18.43
C LEU A 271 -5.21 -18.55 16.92
N ALA A 272 -5.28 -17.45 16.15
CA ALA A 272 -5.27 -17.50 14.69
C ALA A 272 -3.96 -18.10 14.15
N ALA A 273 -2.80 -17.62 14.60
CA ALA A 273 -1.48 -18.09 14.14
C ALA A 273 -1.20 -19.57 14.49
N ASN A 274 -1.80 -20.09 15.57
CA ASN A 274 -1.69 -21.50 15.94
C ASN A 274 -2.77 -22.39 15.30
N SER A 275 -3.75 -21.80 14.63
CA SER A 275 -4.80 -22.56 13.94
C SER A 275 -4.27 -23.10 12.62
N PRO A 276 -4.71 -24.29 12.18
CA PRO A 276 -4.36 -24.78 10.85
C PRO A 276 -4.89 -23.80 9.77
N GLY A 277 -4.32 -23.88 8.57
CA GLY A 277 -4.83 -23.15 7.42
C GLY A 277 -6.33 -23.42 7.21
N PHE A 278 -7.06 -22.35 6.93
CA PHE A 278 -8.51 -22.33 6.81
C PHE A 278 -8.98 -23.26 5.69
N ALA A 279 -9.91 -24.15 6.02
CA ALA A 279 -10.45 -25.14 5.08
C ALA A 279 -11.56 -24.53 4.22
N PHE A 280 -11.18 -23.99 3.06
CA PHE A 280 -12.14 -23.56 2.04
C PHE A 280 -12.90 -24.75 1.47
N ARG A 281 -14.22 -24.60 1.29
CA ARG A 281 -15.03 -25.55 0.52
C ARG A 281 -15.00 -25.20 -0.97
N GLN A 282 -15.39 -26.18 -1.78
CA GLN A 282 -15.55 -25.97 -3.21
C GLN A 282 -16.51 -24.79 -3.49
N ASP A 283 -16.06 -23.88 -4.35
CA ASP A 283 -16.76 -22.68 -4.81
C ASP A 283 -17.16 -21.67 -3.70
N ALA A 284 -16.47 -21.72 -2.55
CA ALA A 284 -16.66 -20.81 -1.44
C ALA A 284 -16.46 -19.34 -1.84
N LEU A 285 -17.14 -18.42 -1.15
CA LEU A 285 -17.02 -16.99 -1.37
C LEU A 285 -16.04 -16.39 -0.36
N LEU A 286 -14.99 -15.74 -0.83
CA LEU A 286 -14.09 -14.96 0.03
C LEU A 286 -14.41 -13.48 -0.13
N VAL A 287 -14.98 -12.87 0.91
CA VAL A 287 -15.40 -11.47 0.93
C VAL A 287 -14.39 -10.66 1.73
N ASN A 288 -13.59 -9.84 1.05
CA ASN A 288 -12.61 -8.95 1.68
C ASN A 288 -13.27 -7.61 2.00
N LEU A 289 -13.56 -7.39 3.29
CA LEU A 289 -14.28 -6.21 3.77
C LEU A 289 -13.35 -5.01 4.05
N GLY A 290 -12.07 -5.26 4.29
CA GLY A 290 -11.06 -4.25 4.53
C GLY A 290 -10.14 -3.99 3.34
N ASN A 291 -8.94 -3.47 3.59
CA ASN A 291 -7.93 -3.35 2.55
C ASN A 291 -7.26 -4.71 2.28
N SER A 292 -6.81 -4.94 1.05
CA SER A 292 -5.96 -6.07 0.67
C SER A 292 -4.68 -5.68 -0.06
N TRP A 293 -4.54 -4.40 -0.44
CA TRP A 293 -3.38 -3.87 -1.17
C TRP A 293 -2.12 -3.73 -0.32
N GLY A 294 -2.24 -3.68 1.01
CA GLY A 294 -1.10 -3.59 1.93
C GLY A 294 -0.49 -4.94 2.32
N PHE A 295 -1.09 -6.07 1.92
CA PHE A 295 -0.65 -7.40 2.35
C PHE A 295 0.22 -8.07 1.28
N PRO A 296 1.48 -8.43 1.61
CA PRO A 296 2.36 -9.12 0.68
C PRO A 296 1.75 -10.43 0.19
N ASP A 297 1.87 -10.69 -1.12
CA ASP A 297 1.48 -11.95 -1.76
C ASP A 297 0.02 -12.38 -1.58
N TYR A 298 -0.88 -11.49 -1.13
CA TYR A 298 -2.30 -11.80 -0.93
C TYR A 298 -2.95 -12.39 -2.18
N PHE A 299 -2.72 -11.83 -3.37
CA PHE A 299 -3.25 -12.37 -4.62
C PHE A 299 -2.62 -13.71 -5.03
N ARG A 300 -1.41 -14.03 -4.57
CA ARG A 300 -0.77 -15.31 -4.82
C ARG A 300 -1.40 -16.41 -3.97
N ALA A 301 -1.60 -16.14 -2.68
CA ALA A 301 -2.40 -16.99 -1.79
C ALA A 301 -3.82 -17.18 -2.34
N LEU A 302 -4.43 -16.08 -2.82
CA LEU A 302 -5.75 -16.12 -3.40
C LEU A 302 -5.80 -17.06 -4.59
N ARG A 303 -4.90 -16.92 -5.56
CA ARG A 303 -4.84 -17.81 -6.73
C ARG A 303 -4.72 -19.28 -6.32
N ALA A 304 -3.93 -19.60 -5.29
CA ALA A 304 -3.79 -20.96 -4.81
C ALA A 304 -5.14 -21.55 -4.35
N VAL A 305 -5.96 -20.80 -3.60
CA VAL A 305 -7.30 -21.25 -3.16
C VAL A 305 -8.35 -21.17 -4.27
N GLN A 306 -8.23 -20.21 -5.20
CA GLN A 306 -9.09 -20.16 -6.40
C GLN A 306 -8.90 -21.40 -7.27
N HIS A 307 -7.65 -21.86 -7.42
CA HIS A 307 -7.35 -23.04 -8.21
C HIS A 307 -7.76 -24.33 -7.50
N SER A 308 -7.35 -24.52 -6.25
CA SER A 308 -7.57 -25.78 -5.53
C SER A 308 -9.02 -25.99 -5.08
N HIS A 309 -9.77 -24.90 -4.83
CA HIS A 309 -11.12 -24.96 -4.27
C HIS A 309 -12.15 -24.14 -5.06
N GLY A 310 -11.80 -23.49 -6.16
CA GLY A 310 -12.75 -22.67 -6.92
C GLY A 310 -13.22 -21.40 -6.18
N VAL A 311 -12.46 -20.92 -5.17
CA VAL A 311 -12.86 -19.75 -4.36
C VAL A 311 -13.19 -18.54 -5.24
N ARG A 312 -14.28 -17.87 -4.91
CA ARG A 312 -14.75 -16.66 -5.61
C ARG A 312 -14.49 -15.44 -4.73
N TYR A 313 -13.56 -14.60 -5.19
CA TYR A 313 -13.12 -13.40 -4.46
C TYR A 313 -14.04 -12.21 -4.71
N ILE A 314 -14.45 -11.52 -3.64
CA ILE A 314 -15.32 -10.34 -3.72
C ILE A 314 -14.73 -9.25 -2.82
N PRO A 315 -13.94 -8.29 -3.37
CA PRO A 315 -13.44 -7.17 -2.59
C PRO A 315 -14.52 -6.11 -2.38
N PHE A 316 -14.48 -5.48 -1.19
CA PHE A 316 -15.23 -4.27 -0.89
C PHE A 316 -14.34 -3.04 -1.07
N ILE A 317 -14.51 -2.37 -2.20
CA ILE A 317 -13.75 -1.17 -2.57
C ILE A 317 -14.40 0.05 -1.89
N HIS A 318 -13.66 0.66 -0.97
CA HIS A 318 -14.16 1.82 -0.19
C HIS A 318 -13.98 3.14 -0.92
N ASP A 319 -12.96 3.30 -1.75
CA ASP A 319 -12.77 4.46 -2.60
C ASP A 319 -11.69 4.18 -3.66
N CYS A 320 -11.54 5.11 -4.60
CA CYS A 320 -10.43 5.17 -5.54
C CYS A 320 -9.56 6.42 -5.32
N VAL A 321 -9.46 6.92 -4.08
CA VAL A 321 -8.71 8.14 -3.74
C VAL A 321 -7.28 8.10 -4.31
N PRO A 322 -6.50 7.00 -4.19
CA PRO A 322 -5.14 6.95 -4.73
C PRO A 322 -5.05 7.05 -6.26
N LEU A 323 -6.15 6.81 -6.99
CA LEU A 323 -6.20 6.91 -8.46
C LEU A 323 -6.84 8.22 -8.94
N VAL A 324 -7.75 8.79 -8.14
CA VAL A 324 -8.53 9.99 -8.51
C VAL A 324 -7.83 11.28 -8.07
N VAL A 325 -7.25 11.30 -6.87
CA VAL A 325 -6.53 12.45 -6.30
C VAL A 325 -5.19 12.02 -5.68
N PRO A 326 -4.27 11.43 -6.48
CA PRO A 326 -3.00 10.90 -5.99
C PRO A 326 -2.12 11.93 -5.27
N GLU A 327 -2.26 13.23 -5.57
CA GLU A 327 -1.54 14.33 -4.92
C GLU A 327 -1.83 14.48 -3.42
N HIS A 328 -2.92 13.87 -2.94
CA HIS A 328 -3.26 13.83 -1.53
C HIS A 328 -2.84 12.54 -0.82
N CYS A 329 -2.13 11.64 -1.51
CA CYS A 329 -1.70 10.35 -1.00
C CYS A 329 -0.18 10.26 -0.89
N LEU A 330 0.29 9.33 -0.06
CA LEU A 330 1.68 8.88 -0.10
C LEU A 330 1.97 8.20 -1.44
N LEU A 331 3.13 8.49 -2.05
CA LEU A 331 3.51 7.90 -3.35
C LEU A 331 3.52 6.37 -3.31
N SER A 332 4.06 5.78 -2.24
CA SER A 332 4.07 4.33 -2.03
C SER A 332 2.67 3.72 -1.99
N MET A 333 1.72 4.41 -1.35
CA MET A 333 0.32 4.00 -1.31
C MET A 333 -0.32 4.04 -2.72
N VAL A 334 -0.04 5.07 -3.52
CA VAL A 334 -0.51 5.16 -4.91
C VAL A 334 0.03 3.99 -5.74
N GLN A 335 1.30 3.62 -5.52
CA GLN A 335 1.95 2.53 -6.25
C GLN A 335 1.39 1.15 -5.87
N ASP A 336 1.22 0.88 -4.58
CA ASP A 336 0.67 -0.38 -4.11
C ASP A 336 -0.82 -0.51 -4.46
N TYR A 337 -1.61 0.57 -4.33
CA TYR A 337 -3.00 0.60 -4.78
C TYR A 337 -3.12 0.39 -6.29
N SER A 338 -2.27 1.03 -7.10
CA SER A 338 -2.28 0.88 -8.55
C SER A 338 -2.05 -0.56 -8.99
N ARG A 339 -1.08 -1.25 -8.35
CA ARG A 339 -0.79 -2.65 -8.62
C ARG A 339 -1.94 -3.56 -8.20
N TRP A 340 -2.47 -3.35 -6.99
CA TRP A 340 -3.62 -4.09 -6.49
C TRP A 340 -4.86 -3.91 -7.37
N PHE A 341 -5.16 -2.68 -7.80
CA PHE A 341 -6.34 -2.38 -8.59
C PHE A 341 -6.30 -3.08 -9.96
N ALA A 342 -5.13 -3.15 -10.60
CA ALA A 342 -4.96 -3.94 -11.83
C ALA A 342 -5.23 -5.44 -11.59
N ALA A 343 -4.77 -5.98 -10.46
CA ALA A 343 -5.00 -7.37 -10.08
C ALA A 343 -6.46 -7.67 -9.71
N VAL A 344 -7.22 -6.71 -9.16
CA VAL A 344 -8.67 -6.86 -8.91
C VAL A 344 -9.42 -7.25 -10.19
N GLY A 345 -9.12 -6.61 -11.32
CA GLY A 345 -9.75 -6.95 -12.61
C GLY A 345 -9.49 -8.40 -13.06
N LEU A 346 -8.35 -8.96 -12.67
CA LEU A 346 -7.97 -10.34 -12.97
C LEU A 346 -8.59 -11.37 -12.02
N HIS A 347 -8.77 -11.04 -10.73
CA HIS A 347 -9.10 -12.03 -9.70
C HIS A 347 -10.54 -11.95 -9.16
N ALA A 348 -11.18 -10.77 -9.17
CA ALA A 348 -12.47 -10.58 -8.51
C ALA A 348 -13.64 -11.27 -9.26
N HIS A 349 -14.44 -12.07 -8.58
CA HIS A 349 -15.70 -12.63 -9.10
C HIS A 349 -16.79 -11.55 -9.24
N GLY A 350 -16.76 -10.56 -8.36
CA GLY A 350 -17.57 -9.35 -8.39
C GLY A 350 -17.05 -8.37 -7.36
N ILE A 351 -17.58 -7.15 -7.33
CA ILE A 351 -17.12 -6.09 -6.41
C ILE A 351 -18.27 -5.53 -5.58
N LEU A 352 -17.95 -5.09 -4.37
CA LEU A 352 -18.82 -4.23 -3.58
C LEU A 352 -18.21 -2.84 -3.53
N CYS A 353 -19.05 -1.80 -3.61
CA CYS A 353 -18.61 -0.41 -3.42
C CYS A 353 -19.53 0.29 -2.42
N ASN A 354 -18.99 1.23 -1.66
CA ASN A 354 -19.76 1.91 -0.61
C ASN A 354 -20.62 3.07 -1.13
N SER A 355 -20.47 3.46 -2.38
CA SER A 355 -21.23 4.53 -3.03
C SER A 355 -21.33 4.31 -4.53
N GLU A 356 -22.29 4.98 -5.17
CA GLU A 356 -22.36 5.01 -6.64
C GLU A 356 -21.17 5.77 -7.22
N ASN A 357 -20.67 6.76 -6.49
CA ASN A 357 -19.46 7.48 -6.86
C ASN A 357 -18.25 6.53 -6.95
N THR A 358 -17.97 5.76 -5.91
CA THR A 358 -16.89 4.75 -5.92
C THR A 358 -17.12 3.72 -7.03
N MET A 359 -18.35 3.23 -7.22
CA MET A 359 -18.68 2.29 -8.31
C MET A 359 -18.39 2.89 -9.70
N ARG A 360 -18.66 4.18 -9.90
CA ARG A 360 -18.36 4.89 -11.16
C ARG A 360 -16.86 4.96 -11.39
N ASP A 361 -16.08 5.33 -10.38
CA ASP A 361 -14.62 5.42 -10.46
C ASP A 361 -14.02 4.05 -10.79
N VAL A 362 -14.45 3.00 -10.08
CA VAL A 362 -14.00 1.63 -10.32
C VAL A 362 -14.30 1.22 -11.76
N ARG A 363 -15.52 1.43 -12.24
CA ARG A 363 -15.90 1.12 -13.62
C ARG A 363 -15.08 1.91 -14.64
N GLN A 364 -14.84 3.20 -14.40
CA GLN A 364 -14.04 4.03 -15.29
C GLN A 364 -12.60 3.51 -15.40
N HIS A 365 -11.95 3.23 -14.27
CA HIS A 365 -10.58 2.74 -14.24
C HIS A 365 -10.48 1.30 -14.78
N LEU A 366 -11.41 0.41 -14.44
CA LEU A 366 -11.44 -0.95 -15.00
C LEU A 366 -11.71 -0.95 -16.50
N ASN A 367 -12.63 -0.13 -17.01
CA ASN A 367 -12.88 -0.01 -18.45
C ASN A 367 -11.65 0.53 -19.21
N ALA A 368 -10.86 1.42 -18.60
CA ALA A 368 -9.60 1.87 -19.19
C ALA A 368 -8.54 0.77 -19.24
N LEU A 369 -8.54 -0.16 -18.29
CA LEU A 369 -7.57 -1.27 -18.20
C LEU A 369 -8.00 -2.50 -19.01
N LEU A 370 -9.30 -2.82 -18.97
CA LEU A 370 -9.96 -3.99 -19.52
C LEU A 370 -11.34 -3.59 -20.07
N PRO A 371 -11.41 -2.97 -21.26
CA PRO A 371 -12.67 -2.46 -21.84
C PRO A 371 -13.80 -3.50 -21.97
N ASP A 372 -13.44 -4.77 -22.16
CA ASP A 372 -14.39 -5.87 -22.38
C ASP A 372 -14.73 -6.63 -21.09
N LEU A 373 -14.21 -6.21 -19.94
CA LEU A 373 -14.46 -6.89 -18.67
C LEU A 373 -15.84 -6.53 -18.12
N ASP A 374 -16.78 -7.46 -18.27
CA ASP A 374 -18.04 -7.45 -17.54
C ASP A 374 -17.83 -7.99 -16.11
N LEU A 375 -17.43 -7.09 -15.19
CA LEU A 375 -17.29 -7.38 -13.76
C LEU A 375 -18.54 -6.88 -13.01
N PRO A 376 -19.38 -7.78 -12.46
CA PRO A 376 -20.55 -7.36 -11.70
C PRO A 376 -20.19 -6.66 -10.41
N GLY A 377 -21.04 -5.73 -10.00
CA GLY A 377 -20.86 -5.05 -8.72
C GLY A 377 -22.14 -4.52 -8.12
N HIS A 378 -22.14 -4.42 -6.79
CA HIS A 378 -23.24 -3.86 -6.00
C HIS A 378 -22.77 -2.68 -5.16
N VAL A 379 -23.66 -1.69 -5.02
CA VAL A 379 -23.45 -0.57 -4.10
C VAL A 379 -24.08 -0.88 -2.74
N ILE A 380 -23.23 -0.98 -1.73
CA ILE A 380 -23.60 -1.13 -0.33
C ILE A 380 -23.34 0.20 0.37
N ARG A 381 -24.31 1.11 0.31
CA ARG A 381 -24.22 2.38 1.03
C ARG A 381 -23.88 2.09 2.49
N LEU A 382 -22.95 2.84 3.05
CA LEU A 382 -22.64 2.74 4.47
C LEU A 382 -23.60 3.63 5.25
N ASP A 383 -23.64 3.45 6.56
CA ASP A 383 -24.45 4.24 7.47
C ASP A 383 -23.85 4.13 8.87
N ALA A 384 -24.37 4.93 9.81
CA ALA A 384 -24.05 4.80 11.23
C ALA A 384 -25.26 4.19 11.96
N ASP A 385 -25.08 3.26 12.90
CA ASP A 385 -26.22 2.69 13.63
C ASP A 385 -26.72 3.66 14.73
N PRO A 386 -27.94 4.23 14.62
CA PRO A 386 -28.47 5.15 15.63
C PRO A 386 -28.64 4.49 17.01
N ARG A 387 -28.68 3.15 17.07
CA ARG A 387 -28.81 2.37 18.32
C ARG A 387 -27.45 2.10 18.99
N SER A 388 -26.36 2.29 18.26
CA SER A 388 -24.99 2.26 18.81
C SER A 388 -24.59 3.57 19.49
N VAL A 389 -25.45 4.59 19.38
CA VAL A 389 -25.39 5.82 20.15
C VAL A 389 -25.77 5.51 21.59
N ALA A 390 -24.85 4.90 22.35
CA ALA A 390 -25.01 4.80 23.78
C ALA A 390 -25.06 6.23 24.35
N VAL A 391 -26.23 6.65 24.84
CA VAL A 391 -26.30 7.77 25.77
C VAL A 391 -25.45 7.34 26.98
N PRO A 392 -24.41 8.10 27.37
CA PRO A 392 -23.60 7.73 28.53
C PRO A 392 -24.52 7.55 29.74
N SER A 393 -24.77 6.30 30.14
CA SER A 393 -25.50 5.98 31.36
C SER A 393 -24.53 6.19 32.52
N GLY A 394 -24.42 7.44 32.97
CA GLY A 394 -23.74 7.84 34.19
C GLY A 394 -22.21 7.85 34.14
N ASP A 395 -21.63 9.01 33.79
CA ASP A 395 -20.51 9.63 34.52
C ASP A 395 -20.27 11.07 33.95
N PRO A 396 -20.15 12.14 34.77
CA PRO A 396 -19.61 13.44 34.35
C PRO A 396 -18.12 13.41 33.92
N GLY A 397 -17.51 12.23 33.78
CA GLY A 397 -16.06 12.00 33.71
C GLY A 397 -15.41 11.85 32.33
N LEU A 398 -16.07 12.17 31.22
CA LEU A 398 -15.44 12.04 29.88
C LEU A 398 -14.30 13.06 29.71
N ALA A 399 -13.05 12.58 29.62
CA ALA A 399 -11.85 13.42 29.60
C ALA A 399 -11.84 14.39 28.41
N ALA A 400 -12.33 13.96 27.24
CA ALA A 400 -12.51 14.80 26.06
C ALA A 400 -13.38 16.05 26.34
N LEU A 401 -14.42 15.92 27.18
CA LEU A 401 -15.32 17.03 27.51
C LEU A 401 -14.73 17.99 28.55
N ARG A 402 -13.68 17.59 29.28
CA ARG A 402 -12.97 18.48 30.22
C ARG A 402 -12.16 19.55 29.51
N ALA A 403 -11.84 19.35 28.23
CA ALA A 403 -11.22 20.37 27.39
C ALA A 403 -12.19 21.53 27.07
N LEU A 404 -13.49 21.35 27.33
CA LEU A 404 -14.55 22.34 27.09
C LEU A 404 -15.16 22.79 28.42
N ARG A 405 -15.46 24.09 28.54
CA ARG A 405 -16.19 24.61 29.70
C ARG A 405 -17.64 24.12 29.66
N HIS A 406 -18.26 24.02 30.83
CA HIS A 406 -19.67 23.65 30.93
C HIS A 406 -20.54 24.65 30.16
N GLY A 407 -21.37 24.16 29.22
CA GLY A 407 -22.20 25.01 28.35
C GLY A 407 -21.45 25.75 27.24
N GLU A 408 -20.16 25.50 27.03
CA GLU A 408 -19.40 26.11 25.92
C GLU A 408 -19.96 25.64 24.58
N ARG A 409 -20.30 26.61 23.71
CA ARG A 409 -20.80 26.36 22.35
C ARG A 409 -19.65 25.97 21.43
N PHE A 410 -19.82 24.88 20.69
CA PHE A 410 -18.81 24.42 19.73
C PHE A 410 -19.42 23.79 18.48
N VAL A 411 -18.65 23.84 17.39
CA VAL A 411 -18.88 23.10 16.14
C VAL A 411 -17.85 21.97 16.08
N LEU A 412 -18.27 20.82 15.60
CA LEU A 412 -17.44 19.61 15.58
C LEU A 412 -16.97 19.29 14.16
N PHE A 413 -15.68 18.96 14.01
CA PHE A 413 -15.09 18.49 12.76
C PHE A 413 -14.31 17.19 13.02
N VAL A 414 -14.82 16.06 12.54
CA VAL A 414 -14.23 14.73 12.79
C VAL A 414 -13.48 14.23 11.56
N ALA A 415 -12.16 14.32 11.56
CA ALA A 415 -11.30 13.85 10.49
C ALA A 415 -9.83 13.79 10.95
N THR A 416 -9.05 12.85 10.39
CA THR A 416 -7.58 12.94 10.42
C THR A 416 -7.16 14.28 9.83
N ILE A 417 -6.24 14.99 10.50
CA ILE A 417 -5.73 16.27 10.00
C ILE A 417 -4.74 15.96 8.88
N GLU A 418 -5.16 16.08 7.63
CA GLU A 418 -4.35 15.81 6.44
C GLU A 418 -4.80 16.68 5.28
N SER A 419 -3.95 16.80 4.24
CA SER A 419 -4.22 17.62 3.05
C SER A 419 -5.56 17.30 2.41
N ARG A 420 -5.89 16.00 2.26
CA ARG A 420 -7.16 15.57 1.67
C ARG A 420 -8.39 16.07 2.42
N LYS A 421 -8.35 16.09 3.75
CA LYS A 421 -9.47 16.53 4.60
C LYS A 421 -9.57 18.05 4.70
N ASP A 422 -8.62 18.77 4.09
CA ASP A 422 -8.62 20.21 3.88
C ASP A 422 -9.06 21.01 5.14
N HIS A 423 -8.33 20.73 6.24
CA HIS A 423 -8.46 21.49 7.48
C HIS A 423 -8.03 22.95 7.29
N LEU A 424 -7.16 23.20 6.32
CA LEU A 424 -6.67 24.53 6.00
C LEU A 424 -7.82 25.46 5.62
N LEU A 425 -8.72 25.05 4.71
CA LEU A 425 -9.87 25.84 4.32
C LEU A 425 -10.79 26.15 5.51
N VAL A 426 -11.06 25.15 6.35
CA VAL A 426 -11.91 25.31 7.54
C VAL A 426 -11.28 26.28 8.54
N PHE A 427 -9.97 26.19 8.78
CA PHE A 427 -9.22 27.08 9.66
C PHE A 427 -9.15 28.51 9.12
N GLN A 428 -8.99 28.69 7.82
CA GLN A 428 -9.05 30.01 7.16
C GLN A 428 -10.43 30.65 7.33
N ALA A 429 -11.50 29.89 7.10
CA ALA A 429 -12.87 30.35 7.33
C ALA A 429 -13.10 30.72 8.81
N TRP A 430 -12.62 29.91 9.76
CA TRP A 430 -12.75 30.20 11.19
C TRP A 430 -12.00 31.46 11.61
N LEU A 431 -10.78 31.64 11.13
CA LEU A 431 -9.98 32.85 11.39
C LEU A 431 -10.68 34.10 10.86
N GLN A 432 -11.32 34.02 9.69
CA GLN A 432 -12.07 35.12 9.12
C GLN A 432 -13.34 35.45 9.94
N LEU A 433 -14.06 34.43 10.43
CA LEU A 433 -15.19 34.61 11.33
C LEU A 433 -14.78 35.34 12.62
N LEU A 434 -13.65 34.93 13.21
CA LEU A 434 -13.09 35.55 14.43
C LEU A 434 -12.76 37.03 14.22
N ARG A 435 -12.10 37.35 13.10
CA ARG A 435 -11.76 38.73 12.75
C ARG A 435 -12.99 39.60 12.49
N ARG A 436 -14.05 39.03 11.91
CA ARG A 436 -15.26 39.77 11.53
C ARG A 436 -16.24 39.98 12.70
N HIS A 437 -16.46 38.95 13.50
CA HIS A 437 -17.52 38.94 14.53
C HIS A 437 -16.99 39.02 15.96
N GLY A 438 -15.68 38.81 16.13
CA GLY A 438 -15.01 38.79 17.43
C GLY A 438 -15.12 37.44 18.15
N PRO A 439 -14.18 37.14 19.05
CA PRO A 439 -14.03 35.82 19.69
C PRO A 439 -15.18 35.45 20.63
N LEU A 440 -15.94 36.42 21.15
CA LEU A 440 -17.05 36.15 22.06
C LEU A 440 -18.30 35.61 21.35
N LYS A 441 -18.43 35.87 20.04
CA LYS A 441 -19.61 35.47 19.26
C LYS A 441 -19.40 34.16 18.50
N VAL A 442 -18.15 33.86 18.14
CA VAL A 442 -17.80 32.68 17.35
C VAL A 442 -17.61 31.48 18.28
N PRO A 443 -18.28 30.34 18.04
CA PRO A 443 -18.12 29.14 18.85
C PRO A 443 -16.73 28.53 18.67
N ARG A 444 -16.36 27.66 19.62
CA ARG A 444 -15.17 26.81 19.49
C ARG A 444 -15.29 25.92 18.25
N LEU A 445 -14.14 25.61 17.63
CA LEU A 445 -14.03 24.52 16.66
C LEU A 445 -13.34 23.34 17.35
N VAL A 446 -14.02 22.21 17.48
CA VAL A 446 -13.45 20.99 18.07
C VAL A 446 -13.10 20.03 16.94
N CYS A 447 -11.81 19.72 16.80
CA CYS A 447 -11.30 18.81 15.78
C CYS A 447 -10.98 17.43 16.37
N VAL A 448 -11.70 16.45 15.84
CA VAL A 448 -11.67 15.00 15.93
C VAL A 448 -10.59 14.22 15.17
N GLY A 449 -9.31 14.22 15.53
CA GLY A 449 -8.34 13.40 14.79
C GLY A 449 -6.86 13.60 15.10
N LYS A 450 -6.05 12.65 14.64
CA LYS A 450 -4.57 12.73 14.70
C LYS A 450 -4.02 13.56 13.53
N ALA A 451 -2.82 14.11 13.71
CA ALA A 451 -2.05 14.64 12.59
C ALA A 451 -1.71 13.50 11.62
N GLY A 452 -2.00 13.71 10.34
CA GLY A 452 -1.71 12.82 9.24
C GLY A 452 -0.78 13.47 8.22
N TRP A 453 -0.73 12.87 7.05
CA TRP A 453 0.14 13.27 5.95
C TRP A 453 -0.20 14.65 5.38
N HIS A 454 0.81 15.44 5.02
CA HIS A 454 0.65 16.79 4.46
C HIS A 454 -0.26 17.71 5.31
N SER A 455 -0.11 17.66 6.63
CA SER A 455 -0.92 18.44 7.60
C SER A 455 -0.29 19.79 7.97
N GLU A 456 0.94 20.04 7.54
CA GLU A 456 1.79 21.15 7.93
C GLU A 456 1.15 22.50 7.62
N ALA A 457 0.54 22.65 6.44
CA ALA A 457 -0.09 23.91 6.05
C ALA A 457 -1.21 24.32 7.02
N ALA A 458 -2.07 23.36 7.40
CA ALA A 458 -3.17 23.61 8.34
C ALA A 458 -2.65 23.84 9.77
N LEU A 459 -1.70 23.02 10.23
CA LEU A 459 -1.12 23.15 11.57
C LEU A 459 -0.29 24.44 11.72
N ASN A 460 0.44 24.85 10.70
CA ASN A 460 1.19 26.11 10.69
C ASN A 460 0.25 27.31 10.79
N LEU A 461 -0.88 27.31 10.08
CA LEU A 461 -1.89 28.36 10.24
C LEU A 461 -2.43 28.39 11.68
N LEU A 462 -2.75 27.22 12.23
CA LEU A 462 -3.25 27.11 13.60
C LEU A 462 -2.25 27.62 14.64
N HIS A 463 -0.97 27.26 14.52
CA HIS A 463 0.09 27.67 15.46
C HIS A 463 0.44 29.15 15.35
N ASN A 464 0.45 29.70 14.13
CA ASN A 464 0.89 31.09 13.89
C ASN A 464 -0.23 32.12 14.02
N ALA A 465 -1.49 31.70 14.25
CA ALA A 465 -2.62 32.60 14.47
C ALA A 465 -3.14 32.50 15.92
N PRO A 466 -2.72 33.40 16.84
CA PRO A 466 -3.09 33.31 18.25
C PRO A 466 -4.60 33.30 18.53
N GLU A 467 -5.39 33.99 17.71
CA GLU A 467 -6.85 34.00 17.81
C GLU A 467 -7.44 32.62 17.48
N LEU A 468 -6.92 31.97 16.44
CA LEU A 468 -7.36 30.65 16.00
C LEU A 468 -6.92 29.56 17.00
N GLN A 469 -5.68 29.61 17.47
CA GLN A 469 -5.14 28.69 18.50
C GLN A 469 -5.99 28.70 19.77
N ARG A 470 -6.51 29.87 20.15
CA ARG A 470 -7.41 30.02 21.31
C ARG A 470 -8.82 29.52 21.08
N HIS A 471 -9.24 29.19 19.86
CA HIS A 471 -10.61 28.77 19.52
C HIS A 471 -10.70 27.35 18.97
N VAL A 472 -9.63 26.83 18.39
CA VAL A 472 -9.56 25.44 17.93
C VAL A 472 -9.09 24.54 19.06
N VAL A 473 -9.81 23.45 19.30
CA VAL A 473 -9.46 22.39 20.25
C VAL A 473 -9.17 21.13 19.45
N LEU A 474 -7.93 20.67 19.45
CA LEU A 474 -7.56 19.40 18.83
C LEU A 474 -7.67 18.27 19.86
N LEU A 475 -8.49 17.28 19.57
CA LEU A 475 -8.62 16.05 20.34
C LEU A 475 -8.18 14.87 19.47
N SER A 476 -7.46 13.95 20.08
CA SER A 476 -7.06 12.68 19.46
C SER A 476 -7.17 11.57 20.49
N ARG A 477 -7.20 10.32 20.03
CA ARG A 477 -7.30 9.14 20.91
C ARG A 477 -8.49 9.21 21.88
N ILE A 478 -9.65 9.61 21.39
CA ILE A 478 -10.90 9.54 22.15
C ILE A 478 -11.67 8.27 21.80
N SER A 479 -12.45 7.75 22.73
CA SER A 479 -13.31 6.58 22.49
C SER A 479 -14.56 6.93 21.68
N ASP A 480 -15.25 5.92 21.15
CA ASP A 480 -16.52 6.11 20.45
C ASP A 480 -17.60 6.70 21.36
N GLN A 481 -17.55 6.37 22.65
CA GLN A 481 -18.44 6.95 23.67
C GLN A 481 -18.17 8.46 23.87
N GLU A 482 -16.90 8.87 23.95
CA GLU A 482 -16.53 10.28 24.04
C GLU A 482 -16.92 11.04 22.77
N LEU A 483 -16.71 10.44 21.61
CA LEU A 483 -17.11 11.02 20.32
C LEU A 483 -18.63 11.17 20.22
N GLY A 484 -19.41 10.18 20.64
CA GLY A 484 -20.88 10.26 20.70
C GLY A 484 -21.37 11.39 21.63
N ALA A 485 -20.67 11.64 22.73
CA ALA A 485 -20.98 12.76 23.62
C ALA A 485 -20.67 14.12 22.97
N LEU A 486 -19.60 14.22 22.17
CA LEU A 486 -19.28 15.41 21.38
C LEU A 486 -20.34 15.66 20.30
N TYR A 487 -20.73 14.64 19.54
CA TYR A 487 -21.82 14.76 18.56
C TYR A 487 -23.09 15.26 19.24
N SER A 488 -23.50 14.69 20.37
CA SER A 488 -24.73 15.07 21.07
C SER A 488 -24.74 16.54 21.55
N ARG A 489 -23.57 17.08 21.93
CA ARG A 489 -23.43 18.43 22.50
C ARG A 489 -23.07 19.51 21.50
N CYS A 490 -22.58 19.16 20.31
CA CYS A 490 -22.19 20.16 19.31
C CYS A 490 -23.41 20.94 18.78
N LEU A 491 -23.18 22.16 18.29
CA LEU A 491 -24.20 22.97 17.61
C LEU A 491 -24.59 22.35 16.26
N PHE A 492 -23.58 21.96 15.49
CA PHE A 492 -23.65 21.29 14.21
C PHE A 492 -22.26 20.76 13.88
N THR A 493 -22.13 20.03 12.78
CA THR A 493 -20.85 19.51 12.31
C THR A 493 -20.43 20.16 10.99
N VAL A 494 -19.13 20.33 10.81
CA VAL A 494 -18.53 20.65 9.51
C VAL A 494 -17.69 19.46 9.09
N TYR A 495 -17.83 19.04 7.83
CA TYR A 495 -17.03 17.98 7.25
C TYR A 495 -16.56 18.39 5.87
N ASN A 496 -15.26 18.67 5.75
CA ASN A 496 -14.62 19.01 4.49
C ASN A 496 -13.67 17.90 4.05
N SER A 497 -13.59 17.68 2.76
CA SER A 497 -12.59 16.82 2.12
C SER A 497 -12.46 17.21 0.65
N HIS A 498 -11.36 16.85 0.00
CA HIS A 498 -11.17 16.94 -1.44
C HIS A 498 -11.77 15.72 -2.16
N TYR A 499 -11.82 14.56 -1.50
CA TYR A 499 -12.44 13.35 -2.03
C TYR A 499 -12.65 12.29 -0.94
N GLU A 500 -13.81 11.64 -0.98
CA GLU A 500 -14.15 10.45 -0.18
C GLU A 500 -14.97 9.46 -0.98
N GLY A 501 -14.83 8.17 -0.67
CA GLY A 501 -15.79 7.15 -1.06
C GLY A 501 -16.96 6.95 -0.08
N TRP A 502 -16.84 7.42 1.16
CA TRP A 502 -17.97 7.65 2.07
C TRP A 502 -17.64 8.61 3.21
N GLY A 503 -18.60 9.44 3.62
CA GLY A 503 -18.48 10.31 4.79
C GLY A 503 -19.07 9.68 6.06
N LEU A 504 -18.38 8.76 6.72
CA LEU A 504 -18.89 8.18 7.98
C LEU A 504 -19.22 9.24 9.05
N PRO A 505 -18.39 10.28 9.27
CA PRO A 505 -18.73 11.37 10.18
C PRO A 505 -20.02 12.12 9.82
N ILE A 506 -20.37 12.18 8.53
CA ILE A 506 -21.64 12.76 8.08
C ILE A 506 -22.79 11.88 8.58
N THR A 507 -22.77 10.58 8.29
CA THR A 507 -23.84 9.67 8.72
C THR A 507 -23.92 9.53 10.24
N GLU A 508 -22.79 9.60 10.96
CA GLU A 508 -22.76 9.63 12.43
C GLU A 508 -23.43 10.90 12.97
N ALA A 509 -23.10 12.08 12.43
CA ALA A 509 -23.74 13.33 12.83
C ALA A 509 -25.25 13.32 12.57
N LEU A 510 -25.68 12.79 11.43
CA LEU A 510 -27.11 12.62 11.10
C LEU A 510 -27.81 11.67 12.08
N ALA A 511 -27.18 10.55 12.46
CA ALA A 511 -27.71 9.64 13.47
C ALA A 511 -27.92 10.32 14.84
N HIS A 512 -27.10 11.32 15.16
CA HIS A 512 -27.24 12.16 16.36
C HIS A 512 -28.24 13.33 16.19
N GLY A 513 -28.93 13.42 15.05
CA GLY A 513 -29.87 14.49 14.77
C GLY A 513 -29.21 15.85 14.55
N LYS A 514 -27.91 15.88 14.20
CA LYS A 514 -27.14 17.12 14.03
C LYS A 514 -27.10 17.55 12.58
N VAL A 515 -27.17 18.87 12.39
CA VAL A 515 -26.93 19.49 11.08
C VAL A 515 -25.50 19.20 10.63
N VAL A 516 -25.35 18.87 9.35
CA VAL A 516 -24.05 18.66 8.71
C VAL A 516 -23.85 19.71 7.63
N LEU A 517 -22.74 20.44 7.71
CA LEU A 517 -22.25 21.30 6.63
C LEU A 517 -21.09 20.59 5.92
N THR A 518 -21.24 20.25 4.64
CA THR A 518 -20.23 19.47 3.90
C THR A 518 -20.06 19.92 2.46
N ALA A 519 -18.96 19.54 1.80
CA ALA A 519 -18.68 19.92 0.42
C ALA A 519 -19.58 19.17 -0.58
N GLN A 520 -19.99 19.82 -1.66
CA GLN A 520 -20.89 19.28 -2.68
C GLN A 520 -20.15 18.46 -3.76
N HIS A 521 -19.52 17.34 -3.39
CA HIS A 521 -18.80 16.47 -4.33
C HIS A 521 -18.59 15.04 -3.78
N SER A 522 -18.08 14.16 -4.66
CA SER A 522 -17.80 12.75 -4.39
C SER A 522 -18.96 12.02 -3.68
N ALA A 523 -18.67 10.99 -2.90
CA ALA A 523 -19.67 10.31 -2.07
C ALA A 523 -20.20 11.14 -0.88
N LEU A 524 -19.73 12.37 -0.64
CA LEU A 524 -20.26 13.19 0.47
C LEU A 524 -21.73 13.54 0.26
N THR A 525 -22.14 13.74 -1.00
CA THR A 525 -23.54 13.99 -1.36
C THR A 525 -24.42 12.76 -1.17
N GLU A 526 -23.86 11.56 -1.31
CA GLU A 526 -24.58 10.31 -1.03
C GLU A 526 -24.74 10.07 0.47
N ALA A 527 -23.70 10.37 1.26
CA ALA A 527 -23.73 10.25 2.72
C ALA A 527 -24.64 11.29 3.39
N GLY A 528 -24.64 12.54 2.89
CA GLY A 528 -25.46 13.62 3.44
C GLY A 528 -26.91 13.62 2.97
N GLY A 529 -27.18 13.06 1.78
CA GLY A 529 -28.50 13.02 1.16
C GLY A 529 -29.20 14.39 1.14
N GLU A 530 -30.51 14.39 1.40
CA GLU A 530 -31.32 15.61 1.52
C GLU A 530 -31.22 16.29 2.89
N ALA A 531 -30.50 15.69 3.85
CA ALA A 531 -30.45 16.15 5.23
C ALA A 531 -29.27 17.09 5.53
N ALA A 532 -28.20 17.00 4.74
CA ALA A 532 -27.02 17.87 4.87
C ALA A 532 -27.19 19.21 4.14
N ILE A 533 -26.45 20.22 4.60
CA ILE A 533 -26.25 21.48 3.89
C ILE A 533 -24.93 21.38 3.13
N TYR A 534 -24.97 21.70 1.84
CA TYR A 534 -23.80 21.59 0.98
C TYR A 534 -23.18 22.95 0.68
N PHE A 535 -21.86 23.04 0.62
CA PHE A 535 -21.13 24.18 0.09
C PHE A 535 -20.30 23.80 -1.15
N THR A 536 -20.04 24.79 -1.99
CA THR A 536 -19.26 24.65 -3.22
C THR A 536 -17.84 24.21 -2.84
N PRO A 537 -17.34 23.07 -3.34
CA PRO A 537 -16.00 22.57 -3.02
C PRO A 537 -14.93 23.65 -3.22
N GLN A 538 -13.99 23.74 -2.28
CA GLN A 538 -12.88 24.70 -2.27
C GLN A 538 -13.28 26.21 -2.24
N SER A 539 -14.57 26.53 -2.05
CA SER A 539 -15.03 27.92 -1.96
C SER A 539 -15.08 28.41 -0.51
N GLN A 540 -14.02 29.10 -0.07
CA GLN A 540 -14.00 29.75 1.25
C GLN A 540 -15.18 30.73 1.46
N PRO A 541 -15.57 31.58 0.49
CA PRO A 541 -16.69 32.50 0.68
C PRO A 541 -18.05 31.80 0.91
N ASP A 542 -18.33 30.74 0.16
CA ASP A 542 -19.58 29.97 0.30
C ASP A 542 -19.62 29.20 1.63
N LEU A 543 -18.48 28.56 1.99
CA LEU A 543 -18.32 27.93 3.30
C LEU A 543 -18.55 28.94 4.43
N GLN A 544 -17.92 30.10 4.37
CA GLN A 544 -18.07 31.14 5.38
C GLN A 544 -19.53 31.60 5.49
N GLN A 545 -20.21 31.87 4.38
CA GLN A 545 -21.60 32.31 4.38
C GLN A 545 -22.51 31.30 5.11
N LYS A 546 -22.32 30.01 4.82
CA LYS A 546 -23.09 28.92 5.46
C LYS A 546 -22.73 28.75 6.93
N LEU A 547 -21.47 28.89 7.29
CA LEU A 547 -21.03 28.93 8.69
C LEU A 547 -21.66 30.10 9.45
N GLU A 548 -21.65 31.32 8.89
CA GLU A 548 -22.29 32.49 9.51
C GLU A 548 -23.78 32.26 9.74
N HIS A 549 -24.48 31.74 8.72
CA HIS A 549 -25.89 31.41 8.81
C HIS A 549 -26.17 30.42 9.95
N LEU A 550 -25.44 29.30 10.00
CA LEU A 550 -25.65 28.29 11.04
C LEU A 550 -25.22 28.78 12.43
N ILE A 551 -24.14 29.54 12.56
CA ILE A 551 -23.64 29.99 13.87
C ILE A 551 -24.58 31.03 14.50
N PHE A 552 -25.11 31.95 13.70
CA PHE A 552 -25.82 33.14 14.17
C PHE A 552 -27.34 33.10 14.00
N ASN A 553 -27.89 32.11 13.29
CA ASN A 553 -29.34 31.90 13.16
C ASN A 553 -29.77 30.58 13.83
N ASP A 554 -30.25 30.68 15.07
CA ASP A 554 -30.73 29.53 15.84
C ASP A 554 -32.01 28.92 15.25
N GLU A 555 -32.90 29.75 14.71
CA GLU A 555 -34.15 29.30 14.08
C GLU A 555 -33.85 28.43 12.85
N ALA A 556 -33.02 28.93 11.94
CA ALA A 556 -32.63 28.18 10.75
C ALA A 556 -31.90 26.86 11.08
N ARG A 557 -31.07 26.84 12.14
CA ARG A 557 -30.50 25.58 12.61
C ARG A 557 -31.56 24.60 13.09
N HIS A 558 -32.51 25.05 13.92
CA HIS A 558 -33.57 24.17 14.44
C HIS A 558 -34.49 23.65 13.33
N GLU A 559 -34.77 24.46 12.31
CA GLU A 559 -35.48 24.04 11.10
C GLU A 559 -34.70 22.95 10.36
N GLN A 560 -33.39 23.14 10.16
CA GLN A 560 -32.56 22.12 9.53
C GLN A 560 -32.44 20.85 10.38
N GLU A 561 -32.36 20.95 11.70
CA GLU A 561 -32.41 19.78 12.60
C GLU A 561 -33.74 19.02 12.48
N ALA A 562 -34.85 19.71 12.22
CA ALA A 562 -36.12 19.04 11.92
C ALA A 562 -36.04 18.23 10.62
N VAL A 563 -35.42 18.80 9.56
CA VAL A 563 -35.14 18.08 8.31
C VAL A 563 -34.24 16.87 8.57
N VAL A 564 -33.20 17.00 9.39
CA VAL A 564 -32.31 15.87 9.76
C VAL A 564 -33.10 14.78 10.49
N ARG A 565 -33.98 15.11 11.45
CA ARG A 565 -34.80 14.12 12.16
C ARG A 565 -35.78 13.38 11.25
N GLU A 566 -36.25 14.03 10.20
CA GLU A 566 -37.17 13.44 9.22
C GLU A 566 -36.43 12.59 8.19
N LYS A 567 -35.38 13.15 7.57
CA LYS A 567 -34.73 12.61 6.36
C LYS A 567 -33.35 12.01 6.60
N GLY A 568 -32.64 12.45 7.64
CA GLY A 568 -31.31 11.98 8.03
C GLY A 568 -31.40 10.80 8.98
N ARG A 569 -32.01 9.69 8.54
CA ARG A 569 -32.14 8.45 9.34
C ARG A 569 -31.25 7.34 8.75
N PRO A 570 -29.99 7.22 9.21
CA PRO A 570 -29.09 6.17 8.75
C PRO A 570 -29.64 4.77 9.07
N ARG A 571 -29.31 3.79 8.22
CA ARG A 571 -29.64 2.39 8.48
C ARG A 571 -28.75 1.80 9.58
N SER A 572 -29.25 0.77 10.24
CA SER A 572 -28.45 0.05 11.22
C SER A 572 -27.39 -0.83 10.56
N TRP A 573 -26.33 -1.15 11.31
CA TRP A 573 -25.31 -2.11 10.86
C TRP A 573 -25.88 -3.49 10.53
N SER A 574 -26.94 -3.94 11.23
CA SER A 574 -27.67 -5.16 10.87
C SER A 574 -28.26 -5.11 9.45
N ALA A 575 -28.76 -3.95 9.02
CA ALA A 575 -29.35 -3.77 7.70
C ALA A 575 -28.27 -3.68 6.62
N VAL A 576 -27.16 -2.98 6.91
CA VAL A 576 -25.97 -2.95 6.04
C VAL A 576 -25.43 -4.38 5.85
N LYS A 577 -25.22 -5.13 6.93
CA LYS A 577 -24.82 -6.54 6.90
C LYS A 577 -25.77 -7.39 6.05
N ASN A 578 -27.08 -7.29 6.27
CA ASN A 578 -28.05 -8.06 5.48
C ASN A 578 -28.02 -7.70 3.98
N GLN A 579 -27.85 -6.43 3.64
CA GLN A 579 -27.67 -5.99 2.26
C GLN A 579 -26.38 -6.57 1.66
N THR A 580 -25.27 -6.52 2.38
CA THR A 580 -23.98 -7.12 1.98
C THR A 580 -24.14 -8.60 1.68
N LEU A 581 -24.72 -9.38 2.61
CA LEU A 581 -24.92 -10.82 2.42
C LEU A 581 -25.82 -11.12 1.21
N THR A 582 -26.88 -10.33 1.02
CA THR A 582 -27.80 -10.48 -0.13
C THR A 582 -27.10 -10.18 -1.45
N ALA A 583 -26.30 -9.12 -1.52
CA ALA A 583 -25.54 -8.75 -2.71
C ALA A 583 -24.49 -9.82 -3.05
N VAL A 584 -23.79 -10.35 -2.04
CA VAL A 584 -22.82 -11.42 -2.23
C VAL A 584 -23.51 -12.71 -2.73
N LEU A 585 -24.71 -13.05 -2.22
CA LEU A 585 -25.51 -14.15 -2.74
C LEU A 585 -25.94 -13.94 -4.20
N ASP A 586 -26.30 -12.73 -4.59
CA ASP A 586 -26.63 -12.42 -5.99
C ASP A 586 -25.42 -12.62 -6.91
N LEU A 587 -24.23 -12.16 -6.47
CA LEU A 587 -22.97 -12.44 -7.17
C LEU A 587 -22.69 -13.95 -7.27
N ALA A 588 -22.99 -14.71 -6.23
CA ALA A 588 -22.76 -16.16 -6.20
C ALA A 588 -23.62 -16.96 -7.19
N ARG A 589 -24.76 -16.41 -7.63
CA ARG A 589 -25.61 -17.03 -8.67
C ARG A 589 -24.98 -16.94 -10.06
N ARG A 590 -24.00 -16.07 -10.25
CA ARG A 590 -23.28 -15.94 -11.51
C ARG A 590 -22.23 -17.05 -11.63
N PRO A 591 -22.01 -17.60 -12.84
CA PRO A 591 -20.96 -18.60 -13.06
C PRO A 591 -19.59 -18.00 -12.75
N ALA A 592 -18.72 -18.78 -12.11
CA ALA A 592 -17.34 -18.41 -11.94
C ALA A 592 -16.66 -18.27 -13.31
N ARG A 593 -15.86 -17.22 -13.49
CA ARG A 593 -15.00 -17.03 -14.67
C ARG A 593 -13.54 -17.23 -14.27
N PRO A 594 -12.88 -18.33 -14.70
CA PRO A 594 -11.45 -18.57 -14.51
C PRO A 594 -10.58 -17.42 -15.03
N LEU A 595 -9.37 -17.25 -14.47
CA LEU A 595 -8.40 -16.23 -14.88
C LEU A 595 -8.13 -16.26 -16.39
N ALA A 596 -7.91 -17.45 -16.95
CA ALA A 596 -7.59 -17.65 -18.36
C ALA A 596 -8.71 -17.16 -19.31
N GLU A 597 -9.96 -17.16 -18.86
CA GLU A 597 -11.10 -16.62 -19.63
C GLU A 597 -11.22 -15.10 -19.53
N ARG A 598 -10.58 -14.47 -18.52
CA ARG A 598 -10.64 -13.01 -18.32
C ARG A 598 -9.61 -12.28 -19.15
N ARG A 599 -8.37 -12.79 -19.16
CA ARG A 599 -7.29 -12.18 -19.94
C ARG A 599 -6.16 -13.16 -20.20
N ALA A 600 -5.91 -13.40 -21.49
CA ALA A 600 -4.69 -14.03 -21.95
C ALA A 600 -3.56 -13.01 -22.08
N ILE A 601 -2.32 -13.52 -22.06
CA ILE A 601 -1.17 -12.75 -22.51
C ILE A 601 -1.27 -12.43 -24.01
N ARG A 602 -0.46 -11.49 -24.49
CA ARG A 602 -0.33 -11.16 -25.91
C ARG A 602 0.92 -11.84 -26.46
N PHE A 603 0.78 -12.54 -27.57
CA PHE A 603 1.94 -13.08 -28.27
C PHE A 603 2.91 -11.95 -28.68
N GLY A 604 4.21 -12.19 -28.52
CA GLY A 604 5.28 -11.23 -28.83
C GLY A 604 5.51 -10.15 -27.77
N GLN A 605 4.61 -10.02 -26.78
CA GLN A 605 4.82 -9.07 -25.68
C GLN A 605 5.74 -9.67 -24.62
N ARG A 606 6.75 -8.89 -24.19
CA ARG A 606 7.60 -9.23 -23.03
C ARG A 606 6.87 -8.89 -21.73
N TYR A 607 6.95 -9.82 -20.78
CA TYR A 607 6.39 -9.69 -19.43
C TYR A 607 7.52 -9.80 -18.41
N GLU A 608 7.85 -8.68 -17.76
CA GLU A 608 8.87 -8.62 -16.72
C GLU A 608 8.26 -8.96 -15.34
N THR A 609 8.92 -9.82 -14.57
CA THR A 609 8.44 -10.32 -13.27
C THR A 609 9.02 -9.56 -12.07
N ARG A 610 9.64 -8.41 -12.33
CA ARG A 610 10.16 -7.51 -11.30
C ARG A 610 9.05 -6.70 -10.64
N ARG A 611 9.35 -6.15 -9.46
CA ARG A 611 8.49 -5.19 -8.78
C ARG A 611 8.53 -3.85 -9.53
N PHE A 612 7.39 -3.43 -10.06
CA PHE A 612 7.22 -2.11 -10.66
C PHE A 612 6.60 -1.11 -9.69
N LEU A 613 7.22 0.06 -9.58
CA LEU A 613 6.70 1.21 -8.84
C LEU A 613 6.00 2.17 -9.82
N ARG A 614 4.79 1.80 -10.26
CA ARG A 614 3.97 2.60 -11.17
C ARG A 614 2.89 3.35 -10.40
N ASN A 615 2.67 4.62 -10.74
CA ASN A 615 1.63 5.45 -10.13
C ASN A 615 0.25 5.29 -10.81
N ARG A 616 0.13 4.31 -11.72
CA ARG A 616 -1.09 3.99 -12.44
C ARG A 616 -1.21 2.48 -12.59
N PRO A 617 -2.42 1.92 -12.58
CA PRO A 617 -2.61 0.50 -12.82
C PRO A 617 -2.10 0.10 -14.20
N ASP A 618 -1.44 -1.04 -14.30
CA ASP A 618 -0.86 -1.57 -15.53
C ASP A 618 -1.16 -3.06 -15.65
N MET A 619 -1.86 -3.44 -16.72
CA MET A 619 -2.28 -4.81 -16.95
C MET A 619 -1.13 -5.73 -17.35
N ALA A 620 -0.07 -5.20 -17.98
CA ALA A 620 1.11 -6.02 -18.30
C ALA A 620 1.82 -6.46 -17.02
N VAL A 621 1.94 -5.54 -16.05
CA VAL A 621 2.49 -5.83 -14.72
C VAL A 621 1.60 -6.83 -13.97
N ALA A 622 0.30 -6.60 -13.92
CA ALA A 622 -0.63 -7.51 -13.23
C ALA A 622 -0.62 -8.92 -13.84
N LEU A 623 -0.57 -9.03 -15.17
CA LEU A 623 -0.45 -10.32 -15.86
C LEU A 623 0.87 -11.01 -15.55
N ALA A 624 2.00 -10.29 -15.61
CA ALA A 624 3.32 -10.84 -15.28
C ALA A 624 3.39 -11.36 -13.82
N GLU A 625 2.71 -10.71 -12.88
CA GLU A 625 2.59 -11.19 -11.51
C GLU A 625 1.62 -12.36 -11.37
N SER A 626 0.55 -12.40 -12.18
CA SER A 626 -0.51 -13.40 -12.11
C SER A 626 -0.08 -14.79 -12.56
N VAL A 627 0.92 -14.89 -13.46
CA VAL A 627 1.39 -16.19 -13.96
C VAL A 627 2.16 -16.98 -12.92
N ARG A 628 2.71 -16.34 -11.89
CA ARG A 628 3.42 -17.02 -10.80
C ARG A 628 2.41 -17.75 -9.93
N ASP A 629 2.48 -19.07 -9.94
CA ASP A 629 1.57 -19.93 -9.19
C ASP A 629 2.30 -20.72 -8.10
N GLY A 630 1.58 -21.03 -7.04
CA GLY A 630 2.09 -21.81 -5.90
C GLY A 630 2.99 -21.03 -4.95
N LEU A 631 3.54 -21.76 -3.98
CA LEU A 631 4.26 -21.21 -2.84
C LEU A 631 5.78 -21.10 -3.07
N CYS A 632 6.31 -21.77 -4.09
CA CYS A 632 7.75 -21.86 -4.39
C CYS A 632 8.35 -20.59 -5.02
N TRP A 633 7.82 -19.40 -4.68
CA TRP A 633 8.33 -18.10 -5.08
C TRP A 633 8.65 -17.23 -3.85
N HIS A 634 9.74 -16.47 -3.94
CA HIS A 634 10.01 -15.35 -3.06
C HIS A 634 9.24 -14.10 -3.52
N PRO A 635 9.16 -13.05 -2.69
CA PRO A 635 8.65 -11.74 -3.12
C PRO A 635 9.43 -11.19 -4.32
N ALA A 636 8.75 -10.43 -5.18
CA ALA A 636 9.38 -9.78 -6.33
C ALA A 636 10.29 -8.62 -5.89
N GLU A 637 11.44 -8.51 -6.53
CA GLU A 637 12.48 -7.50 -6.33
C GLU A 637 12.59 -6.58 -7.57
N GLU A 638 13.41 -5.54 -7.52
CA GLU A 638 13.53 -4.55 -8.61
C GLU A 638 14.08 -5.11 -9.94
N TRP A 639 14.74 -6.28 -9.91
CA TRP A 639 15.31 -6.92 -11.10
C TRP A 639 14.48 -8.11 -11.60
N GLY A 640 13.66 -8.73 -10.75
CA GLY A 640 12.97 -10.00 -11.03
C GLY A 640 12.48 -10.69 -9.74
N VAL A 641 12.37 -12.01 -9.75
CA VAL A 641 11.89 -12.80 -8.62
C VAL A 641 12.67 -14.09 -8.46
N TRP A 642 13.05 -14.43 -7.23
CA TRP A 642 13.68 -15.72 -6.94
C TRP A 642 12.66 -16.85 -6.75
N CYS A 643 12.97 -18.03 -7.26
CA CYS A 643 12.31 -19.26 -6.84
C CYS A 643 12.78 -19.67 -5.43
N ARG A 644 11.94 -20.37 -4.68
CA ARG A 644 12.34 -21.16 -3.50
C ARG A 644 12.82 -22.54 -3.97
N GLY A 645 13.35 -23.35 -3.05
CA GLY A 645 13.47 -24.79 -3.29
C GLY A 645 12.10 -25.42 -3.60
N GLY A 646 12.12 -26.54 -4.32
CA GLY A 646 10.96 -27.24 -4.84
C GLY A 646 10.70 -26.93 -6.32
N THR A 647 9.44 -27.08 -6.73
CA THR A 647 9.01 -26.81 -8.10
C THR A 647 8.26 -25.48 -8.15
N ALA A 648 8.81 -24.51 -8.87
CA ALA A 648 8.16 -23.23 -9.09
C ALA A 648 7.37 -23.29 -10.40
N THR A 649 6.08 -22.95 -10.36
CA THR A 649 5.18 -23.11 -11.52
C THR A 649 4.77 -21.75 -12.08
N LEU A 650 4.89 -21.59 -13.39
CA LEU A 650 4.25 -20.54 -14.16
C LEU A 650 3.02 -21.12 -14.87
N ARG A 651 1.87 -20.46 -14.71
CA ARG A 651 0.63 -20.76 -15.44
C ARG A 651 0.31 -19.60 -16.37
N ILE A 652 0.60 -19.78 -17.65
CA ILE A 652 0.50 -18.72 -18.66
C ILE A 652 -0.80 -18.89 -19.45
N PRO A 653 -1.79 -17.99 -19.29
CA PRO A 653 -3.03 -18.04 -20.07
C PRO A 653 -2.77 -17.61 -21.51
N LEU A 654 -3.01 -18.52 -22.46
CA LEU A 654 -2.73 -18.29 -23.88
C LEU A 654 -3.94 -17.76 -24.63
N PRO A 655 -3.74 -16.85 -25.60
CA PRO A 655 -4.80 -16.46 -26.52
C PRO A 655 -5.08 -17.62 -27.48
N ALA A 656 -6.26 -17.64 -28.10
CA ALA A 656 -6.57 -18.62 -29.13
C ALA A 656 -5.53 -18.53 -30.26
N ALA A 657 -4.71 -19.57 -30.42
CA ALA A 657 -3.72 -19.64 -31.48
C ALA A 657 -4.36 -20.27 -32.73
N PRO A 658 -4.00 -19.84 -33.95
CA PRO A 658 -4.40 -20.54 -35.16
C PRO A 658 -3.93 -22.00 -35.15
N GLU A 659 -4.82 -22.93 -35.51
CA GLU A 659 -4.54 -24.37 -35.51
C GLU A 659 -3.20 -24.70 -36.19
N GLY A 660 -2.39 -25.54 -35.55
CA GLY A 660 -1.13 -26.02 -36.11
C GLY A 660 0.08 -25.08 -35.95
N SER A 661 -0.05 -23.96 -35.24
CA SER A 661 1.06 -23.01 -35.04
C SER A 661 1.95 -23.44 -33.88
N ALA A 662 3.21 -23.80 -34.16
CA ALA A 662 4.23 -23.99 -33.14
C ALA A 662 4.52 -22.66 -32.43
N LEU A 663 4.92 -22.72 -31.16
CA LEU A 663 5.22 -21.54 -30.34
C LEU A 663 6.70 -21.53 -29.96
N ARG A 664 7.20 -20.35 -29.60
CA ARG A 664 8.52 -20.17 -29.00
C ARG A 664 8.36 -19.41 -27.70
N LEU A 665 8.88 -19.98 -26.63
CA LEU A 665 8.98 -19.36 -25.31
C LEU A 665 10.41 -18.85 -25.09
N TYR A 666 10.53 -17.56 -24.83
CA TYR A 666 11.73 -16.92 -24.33
C TYR A 666 11.64 -16.84 -22.81
N LEU A 667 12.58 -17.45 -22.11
CA LEU A 667 12.62 -17.48 -20.65
C LEU A 667 13.89 -16.78 -20.17
N GLU A 668 13.73 -15.65 -19.46
CA GLU A 668 14.84 -14.82 -18.98
C GLU A 668 15.14 -15.18 -17.53
N LEU A 669 16.26 -15.88 -17.30
CA LEU A 669 16.62 -16.47 -16.02
C LEU A 669 17.88 -15.83 -15.44
N ARG A 670 17.94 -15.81 -14.11
CA ARG A 670 19.12 -15.44 -13.31
C ARG A 670 19.60 -16.64 -12.52
N ALA A 671 20.87 -17.00 -12.65
CA ALA A 671 21.45 -18.07 -11.87
C ALA A 671 21.68 -17.66 -10.41
N PRO A 672 21.54 -18.59 -9.44
CA PRO A 672 22.01 -18.36 -8.08
C PRO A 672 23.55 -18.26 -8.04
N PRO A 673 24.17 -17.96 -6.88
CA PRO A 673 25.63 -17.86 -6.72
C PRO A 673 26.45 -19.14 -6.98
N VAL A 674 25.81 -20.19 -7.47
CA VAL A 674 26.42 -21.46 -7.87
C VAL A 674 25.88 -21.87 -9.23
N ALA A 675 26.71 -22.53 -10.03
CA ALA A 675 26.26 -23.06 -11.31
C ALA A 675 25.23 -24.18 -11.08
N ILE A 676 24.16 -24.17 -11.87
CA ILE A 676 23.08 -25.16 -11.80
C ILE A 676 22.71 -25.63 -13.21
N THR A 677 22.16 -26.84 -13.30
CA THR A 677 21.38 -27.26 -14.48
C THR A 677 19.94 -27.33 -14.05
N LEU A 678 19.09 -26.52 -14.65
CA LEU A 678 17.68 -26.40 -14.28
C LEU A 678 16.82 -27.26 -15.22
N PRO A 679 16.17 -28.33 -14.72
CA PRO A 679 15.11 -28.99 -15.46
C PRO A 679 13.89 -28.06 -15.56
N VAL A 680 13.42 -27.86 -16.77
CA VAL A 680 12.21 -27.08 -17.08
C VAL A 680 11.23 -27.96 -17.81
N ARG A 681 10.06 -28.19 -17.21
CA ARG A 681 8.98 -28.98 -17.79
C ARG A 681 7.88 -28.06 -18.30
N CYS A 682 7.61 -28.11 -19.60
CA CYS A 682 6.52 -27.39 -20.24
C CYS A 682 5.38 -28.36 -20.56
N SER A 683 4.15 -28.06 -20.16
CA SER A 683 2.99 -28.92 -20.45
C SER A 683 1.72 -28.11 -20.74
N SER A 684 0.81 -28.73 -21.49
CA SER A 684 -0.52 -28.19 -21.77
C SER A 684 -1.55 -29.32 -21.66
N ALA A 685 -2.85 -29.00 -21.57
CA ALA A 685 -3.90 -30.00 -21.41
C ALA A 685 -3.96 -31.00 -22.60
N ASP A 686 -3.66 -30.53 -23.81
CA ASP A 686 -3.85 -31.28 -25.06
C ASP A 686 -2.54 -31.82 -25.66
N GLY A 687 -1.38 -31.53 -25.05
CA GLY A 687 -0.05 -31.80 -25.62
C GLY A 687 0.86 -32.63 -24.71
N PRO A 688 1.87 -33.33 -25.28
CA PRO A 688 2.87 -34.02 -24.49
C PRO A 688 3.68 -33.03 -23.64
N ALA A 689 4.04 -33.43 -22.42
CA ALA A 689 4.97 -32.67 -21.61
C ALA A 689 6.37 -32.73 -22.22
N LEU A 690 7.04 -31.60 -22.30
CA LEU A 690 8.41 -31.45 -22.80
C LEU A 690 9.32 -31.07 -21.65
N ILE A 691 10.50 -31.67 -21.59
CA ILE A 691 11.50 -31.35 -20.59
C ILE A 691 12.75 -30.81 -21.27
N TYR A 692 13.25 -29.69 -20.77
CA TYR A 692 14.48 -29.04 -21.19
C TYR A 692 15.44 -28.99 -20.00
N GLU A 693 16.73 -29.17 -20.25
CA GLU A 693 17.78 -28.95 -19.25
C GLU A 693 18.53 -27.66 -19.60
N LEU A 694 18.47 -26.68 -18.69
CA LEU A 694 19.02 -25.35 -18.89
C LEU A 694 20.28 -25.16 -18.04
N PRO A 695 21.50 -25.24 -18.63
CA PRO A 695 22.73 -24.98 -17.89
C PRO A 695 22.90 -23.49 -17.63
N LEU A 696 23.10 -23.14 -16.36
CA LEU A 696 23.24 -21.76 -15.88
C LEU A 696 24.54 -21.61 -15.10
N GLU A 697 25.39 -20.69 -15.54
CA GLU A 697 26.63 -20.33 -14.85
C GLU A 697 26.33 -19.43 -13.65
N ALA A 698 27.10 -19.57 -12.57
CA ALA A 698 26.86 -18.85 -11.32
C ALA A 698 26.71 -17.33 -11.55
N THR A 699 25.69 -16.74 -10.91
CA THR A 699 25.37 -15.29 -10.96
C THR A 699 25.16 -14.69 -12.36
N THR A 700 24.97 -15.50 -13.41
CA THR A 700 24.74 -14.99 -14.76
C THR A 700 23.24 -14.80 -15.04
N ASP A 701 22.95 -13.83 -15.92
CA ASP A 701 21.62 -13.70 -16.53
C ASP A 701 21.68 -14.31 -17.93
N ARG A 702 20.76 -15.23 -18.25
CA ARG A 702 20.66 -15.87 -19.56
C ARG A 702 19.22 -15.97 -20.03
N THR A 703 19.03 -15.82 -21.33
CA THR A 703 17.74 -16.03 -22.01
C THR A 703 17.78 -17.35 -22.76
N PHE A 704 16.80 -18.22 -22.53
CA PHE A 704 16.65 -19.50 -23.25
C PHE A 704 15.46 -19.44 -24.21
N MET A 705 15.60 -20.09 -25.37
CA MET A 705 14.55 -20.22 -26.38
C MET A 705 14.02 -21.66 -26.41
N LEU A 706 12.80 -21.88 -25.94
CA LEU A 706 12.16 -23.18 -25.85
C LEU A 706 11.11 -23.31 -26.97
N ASP A 707 11.35 -24.20 -27.92
CA ASP A 707 10.43 -24.47 -29.03
C ASP A 707 9.35 -25.45 -28.60
N LEU A 708 8.09 -24.99 -28.62
CA LEU A 708 6.92 -25.75 -28.24
C LEU A 708 6.16 -26.17 -29.51
N PRO A 709 5.73 -27.44 -29.63
CA PRO A 709 4.90 -27.89 -30.72
C PRO A 709 3.53 -27.18 -30.68
N PRO A 710 2.73 -27.29 -31.75
CA PRO A 710 1.38 -26.74 -31.74
C PRO A 710 0.58 -27.27 -30.54
N LEU A 711 0.09 -26.36 -29.69
CA LEU A 711 -0.63 -26.71 -28.45
C LEU A 711 -2.13 -26.95 -28.67
N GLY A 712 -2.58 -27.05 -29.93
CA GLY A 712 -3.99 -27.26 -30.27
C GLY A 712 -4.90 -26.14 -29.74
N SER A 713 -5.97 -26.53 -29.05
CA SER A 713 -6.95 -25.64 -28.42
C SER A 713 -6.58 -25.19 -27.00
N ALA A 714 -5.38 -25.54 -26.51
CA ALA A 714 -5.00 -25.25 -25.14
C ALA A 714 -5.01 -23.74 -24.84
N SER A 715 -5.79 -23.36 -23.83
CA SER A 715 -5.87 -21.99 -23.32
C SER A 715 -4.88 -21.69 -22.20
N LEU A 716 -4.08 -22.68 -21.80
CA LEU A 716 -3.12 -22.59 -20.70
C LEU A 716 -1.84 -23.37 -21.02
N LEU A 717 -0.70 -22.73 -20.74
CA LEU A 717 0.62 -23.36 -20.73
C LEU A 717 1.16 -23.37 -19.30
N GLU A 718 1.54 -24.54 -18.81
CA GLU A 718 2.21 -24.71 -17.53
C GLU A 718 3.72 -24.90 -17.75
N ILE A 719 4.52 -24.16 -16.98
CA ILE A 719 5.99 -24.28 -16.98
C ILE A 719 6.43 -24.52 -15.54
N GLU A 720 7.08 -25.64 -15.30
CA GLU A 720 7.61 -26.04 -14.00
C GLU A 720 9.12 -25.91 -14.01
N LEU A 721 9.65 -25.16 -13.05
CA LEU A 721 11.08 -24.94 -12.81
C LEU A 721 11.50 -25.78 -11.61
N GLU A 722 12.26 -26.85 -11.82
CA GLU A 722 12.66 -27.79 -10.78
C GLU A 722 13.93 -27.31 -10.05
N ASN A 723 13.77 -26.65 -8.91
CA ASN A 723 14.87 -26.00 -8.19
C ASN A 723 15.53 -26.89 -7.12
N GLY A 724 15.15 -28.17 -7.03
CA GLY A 724 15.64 -29.09 -6.01
C GLY A 724 15.44 -28.54 -4.60
N ASN A 725 16.46 -28.59 -3.73
CA ASN A 725 16.38 -28.02 -2.38
C ASN A 725 16.68 -26.51 -2.31
N GLY A 726 16.95 -25.87 -3.44
CA GLY A 726 17.52 -24.52 -3.51
C GLY A 726 18.95 -24.45 -2.96
N VAL A 727 19.59 -23.31 -3.19
CA VAL A 727 20.95 -22.97 -2.76
C VAL A 727 20.87 -22.25 -1.42
N ASP A 728 21.51 -22.81 -0.40
CA ASP A 728 21.61 -22.20 0.93
C ASP A 728 22.73 -21.16 0.95
N LEU A 729 22.34 -19.89 0.91
CA LEU A 729 23.29 -18.77 0.88
C LEU A 729 24.04 -18.61 2.21
N GLY A 730 23.41 -18.93 3.34
CA GLY A 730 24.06 -18.91 4.65
C GLY A 730 25.18 -19.96 4.74
N ALA A 731 24.96 -21.14 4.17
CA ALA A 731 25.99 -22.18 4.05
C ALA A 731 27.17 -21.76 3.15
N LEU A 732 26.97 -20.78 2.26
CA LEU A 732 28.02 -20.17 1.43
C LEU A 732 28.69 -18.96 2.08
N GLY A 733 28.32 -18.61 3.32
CA GLY A 733 28.86 -17.45 4.03
C GLY A 733 28.35 -16.10 3.51
N LEU A 734 27.23 -16.09 2.76
CA LEU A 734 26.59 -14.88 2.27
C LEU A 734 25.59 -14.33 3.30
N PRO A 735 25.37 -13.00 3.34
CA PRO A 735 24.54 -12.35 4.37
C PRO A 735 23.03 -12.57 4.18
N ASP A 736 22.60 -13.07 3.03
CA ASP A 736 21.20 -13.35 2.74
C ASP A 736 20.80 -14.72 3.35
N PRO A 737 19.83 -14.78 4.28
CA PRO A 737 19.46 -16.02 4.97
C PRO A 737 18.56 -16.95 4.13
N ARG A 738 18.18 -16.54 2.91
CA ARG A 738 17.23 -17.29 2.08
C ARG A 738 17.90 -18.49 1.40
N ARG A 739 17.07 -19.51 1.12
CA ARG A 739 17.37 -20.56 0.13
C ARG A 739 16.83 -20.16 -1.23
N LEU A 740 17.71 -20.04 -2.22
CA LEU A 740 17.37 -19.54 -3.55
C LEU A 740 17.40 -20.64 -4.60
N GLY A 741 16.33 -20.76 -5.38
CA GLY A 741 16.37 -21.41 -6.69
C GLY A 741 16.86 -20.45 -7.77
N VAL A 742 16.51 -20.74 -9.02
CA VAL A 742 16.70 -19.82 -10.16
C VAL A 742 15.87 -18.56 -9.99
N GLY A 743 16.38 -17.44 -10.49
CA GLY A 743 15.65 -16.20 -10.62
C GLY A 743 14.91 -16.11 -11.96
N LEU A 744 13.71 -15.56 -11.97
CA LEU A 744 12.96 -15.22 -13.17
C LEU A 744 12.94 -13.70 -13.34
N ARG A 745 13.47 -13.21 -14.47
CA ARG A 745 13.46 -11.80 -14.85
C ARG A 745 12.24 -11.44 -15.68
N GLY A 746 11.84 -12.35 -16.56
CA GLY A 746 10.73 -12.15 -17.46
C GLY A 746 10.58 -13.30 -18.44
N PHE A 747 9.56 -13.19 -19.28
CA PHE A 747 9.29 -14.13 -20.35
C PHE A 747 8.60 -13.44 -21.52
N MET A 748 8.70 -14.06 -22.70
CA MET A 748 7.90 -13.71 -23.88
C MET A 748 7.52 -15.01 -24.58
N ILE A 749 6.31 -15.10 -25.10
CA ILE A 749 5.91 -16.20 -25.98
C ILE A 749 5.33 -15.65 -27.26
N CYS A 750 5.71 -16.23 -28.38
CA CYS A 750 5.19 -15.86 -29.70
C CYS A 750 4.98 -17.11 -30.55
N ARG A 751 4.35 -16.94 -31.71
CA ARG A 751 4.36 -17.99 -32.72
C ARG A 751 5.78 -18.17 -33.24
N LEU A 752 6.16 -19.41 -33.54
CA LEU A 752 7.49 -19.71 -34.05
C LEU A 752 7.74 -19.04 -35.41
N ASP A 753 6.70 -18.90 -36.23
CA ASP A 753 6.74 -18.25 -37.55
C ASP A 753 6.55 -16.72 -37.51
N ASP A 754 6.31 -16.13 -36.34
CA ASP A 754 6.23 -14.67 -36.17
C ASP A 754 7.65 -14.08 -36.05
N HIS A 755 8.28 -13.90 -37.20
CA HIS A 755 9.65 -13.38 -37.28
C HIS A 755 9.77 -11.94 -36.75
N ALA A 756 8.73 -11.12 -36.90
CA ALA A 756 8.73 -9.73 -36.45
C ALA A 756 8.78 -9.65 -34.92
N ALA A 757 7.87 -10.35 -34.22
CA ALA A 757 7.86 -10.38 -32.76
C ALA A 757 9.19 -10.92 -32.17
N ARG A 758 9.79 -11.91 -32.84
CA ARG A 758 11.09 -12.47 -32.45
C ARG A 758 12.24 -11.48 -32.63
N LEU A 759 12.24 -10.72 -33.73
CA LEU A 759 13.24 -9.70 -33.99
C LEU A 759 13.08 -8.52 -33.02
N ASP A 760 11.85 -8.04 -32.81
CA ASP A 760 11.55 -6.97 -31.86
C ASP A 760 12.03 -7.31 -30.45
N PHE A 761 11.83 -8.57 -30.01
CA PHE A 761 12.34 -9.03 -28.73
C PHE A 761 13.87 -9.06 -28.70
N LEU A 762 14.52 -9.56 -29.75
CA LEU A 762 15.99 -9.55 -29.85
C LEU A 762 16.57 -8.13 -29.82
N GLU A 763 15.95 -7.18 -30.52
CA GLU A 763 16.34 -5.77 -30.50
C GLU A 763 16.17 -5.17 -29.10
N GLN A 764 15.04 -5.43 -28.43
CA GLN A 764 14.82 -5.01 -27.05
C GLN A 764 15.88 -5.58 -26.09
N GLN A 765 16.32 -6.83 -26.29
CA GLN A 765 17.40 -7.46 -25.51
C GLN A 765 18.76 -6.83 -25.82
N GLY A 766 19.07 -6.55 -27.10
CA GLY A 766 20.30 -5.89 -27.51
C GLY A 766 20.42 -4.46 -26.97
N PHE A 767 19.33 -3.69 -26.96
CA PHE A 767 19.27 -2.40 -26.29
C PHE A 767 19.42 -2.56 -24.77
N TYR A 768 18.80 -3.56 -24.14
CA TYR A 768 18.94 -3.82 -22.70
C TYR A 768 20.39 -4.16 -22.31
N GLN A 769 21.09 -4.98 -23.08
CA GLN A 769 22.50 -5.32 -22.87
C GLN A 769 23.45 -4.15 -23.15
N ALA A 770 23.04 -3.20 -24.00
CA ALA A 770 23.81 -2.00 -24.31
C ALA A 770 23.50 -0.79 -23.40
N THR A 771 22.42 -0.83 -22.59
CA THR A 771 21.95 0.32 -21.79
C THR A 771 21.78 0.03 -20.29
N LEU A 772 22.08 -1.18 -19.83
CA LEU A 772 22.27 -1.50 -18.41
C LEU A 772 23.75 -1.85 -18.13
N PRO A 773 24.26 -1.53 -16.93
CA PRO A 773 25.67 -1.61 -16.56
C PRO A 773 26.29 -3.02 -16.64
#